data_AF-A0A9X3N4Q7-F1
#
_entry.id   AF-A0A9X3N4Q7-F1
#
_cell.length_a   1.000
_cell.length_b   1.000
_cell.length_c   1.000
_cell.angle_alpha   90.00
_cell.angle_beta   90.00
_cell.angle_gamma   90.00
#
_symmetry.space_group_name_H-M   'P 1'
#
loop_
_entity.id
_entity.type
_entity.pdbx_description
1 polymer ?
#
loop_
_entity_poly.entity_id
_entity_poly.type
_entity_poly.pdbx_seq_one_letter_code
_entity_poly.pdbx_strand_id
1 'polypeptide(L)'
;MKGERISNPTQTSTASTDTGIMHAEGLQGWLRETLEEIIAQVRGLIDVSGVAFEVVEKPGDEIRPAAAWFASVEVWRAFGPLLARPYDPHRAGVTEAAIERGSALLIERMEVWPGADALRERLADRLDAEHAAYAWEWYRSGSFISCPVRTAGQRTLGVLVISSHPPSEPLGETHLRAVEVFARLAGLALERSELLERESLRTQEEQLLNRASKAVAASLEPSTVNRAIVEHAGALTGATKVLLLRLDPTVGELRGVANVGCSAREARARVPVGEGTAGLVALTGEPCLSGEQDAEWGIEHEPVGSFAHVPVALAGRIFGVLSTAHEAPGHFGADELRRLTALALSAAGAIANALDFQRERRIVNALTRGFVPEPPRALTGVEVGLVYEPVGHDVGGGDLFGVWQLPSGALAILIGDVSGKGLEVAAMSAMVRFFVEARAWDTHDPAGVLAQTNRILHRRLPASSFATAFLGIACDGTLRFCNAGHPPPRILRADGSQEELAATGIPLGIEEDGRHTDQSVRFAAGDTLFAATDGLLEARHDGQFFGDARLPSLLAEHARVLAPQSLAELVHADAERWANKRHDDVAVLVVRPSPALLRRESAGSPAARALFEEYLELVRERLGPAFAPTEAIFASERSFDEPGAAFLVVYADERPVGCGGMRPLGPRVVEIKRMFVTAEARRHGHGRHLLAELEALAAAGGARHVRLLTTEALAEARRLYASAGYREIEAHVVDGHRDAWLEKDL
;
A
#
# COMPACT_ATOMS: atom_id res chain seq x y z
N MET A 1 -44.85 8.04 52.47
CA MET A 1 -45.87 8.41 51.47
C MET A 1 -45.19 8.62 50.12
N LYS A 2 -45.08 7.54 49.32
CA LYS A 2 -44.83 7.60 47.88
C LYS A 2 -45.95 6.75 47.27
N GLY A 3 -46.86 7.40 46.56
CA GLY A 3 -47.94 6.74 45.84
C GLY A 3 -47.45 6.34 44.46
N GLU A 4 -47.42 5.04 44.19
CA GLU A 4 -47.29 4.51 42.84
C GLU A 4 -48.64 4.61 42.13
N ARG A 5 -48.63 5.31 41.00
CA ARG A 5 -49.77 5.41 40.09
C ARG A 5 -49.90 4.08 39.34
N ILE A 6 -50.93 3.33 39.70
CA ILE A 6 -51.47 2.26 38.86
C ILE A 6 -52.14 2.94 37.66
N SER A 7 -51.59 2.76 36.46
CA SER A 7 -52.18 3.20 35.21
C SER A 7 -53.44 2.36 34.93
N ASN A 8 -54.60 3.02 35.02
CA ASN A 8 -55.91 2.44 34.72
C ASN A 8 -56.12 2.43 33.20
N PRO A 9 -56.37 1.29 32.52
CA PRO A 9 -56.71 1.29 31.10
C PRO A 9 -58.22 1.55 30.94
N THR A 10 -58.61 2.82 30.93
CA THR A 10 -59.90 3.24 30.36
C THR A 10 -59.76 3.33 28.85
N GLN A 11 -60.19 2.29 28.12
CA GLN A 11 -60.67 2.44 26.74
C GLN A 11 -61.96 1.64 26.54
N THR A 12 -63.05 2.39 26.39
CA THR A 12 -64.28 1.97 25.73
C THR A 12 -63.98 1.51 24.31
N SER A 13 -64.13 0.22 24.05
CA SER A 13 -64.20 -0.36 22.70
C SER A 13 -65.34 -1.37 22.64
N THR A 14 -66.25 -1.14 21.72
CA THR A 14 -67.39 -1.98 21.38
C THR A 14 -66.93 -3.33 20.83
N ALA A 15 -67.39 -4.42 21.47
CA ALA A 15 -67.50 -5.81 20.99
C ALA A 15 -66.54 -6.24 19.85
N SER A 16 -65.31 -6.60 20.24
CA SER A 16 -64.49 -7.62 19.59
C SER A 16 -64.28 -8.71 20.63
N THR A 17 -64.68 -9.94 20.36
CA THR A 17 -64.63 -11.10 21.27
C THR A 17 -63.24 -11.73 21.42
N ASP A 18 -62.17 -11.05 21.01
CA ASP A 18 -60.80 -11.55 21.16
C ASP A 18 -60.01 -10.65 22.12
N THR A 19 -60.02 -11.03 23.39
CA THR A 19 -59.07 -10.58 24.41
C THR A 19 -57.70 -11.11 24.02
N GLY A 20 -56.79 -10.23 23.54
CA GLY A 20 -55.44 -10.62 23.13
C GLY A 20 -54.60 -11.25 24.25
N ILE A 21 -53.49 -11.90 23.89
CA ILE A 21 -52.51 -12.42 24.85
C ILE A 21 -51.75 -11.23 25.46
N MET A 22 -51.67 -11.18 26.79
CA MET A 22 -50.91 -10.19 27.53
C MET A 22 -49.49 -10.70 27.80
N HIS A 23 -48.49 -9.81 27.86
CA HIS A 23 -47.10 -10.15 28.13
C HIS A 23 -46.51 -9.29 29.25
N ALA A 24 -45.49 -9.82 29.93
CA ALA A 24 -44.65 -9.02 30.81
C ALA A 24 -43.90 -7.93 30.03
N GLU A 25 -43.73 -6.75 30.63
CA GLU A 25 -42.88 -5.69 30.10
C GLU A 25 -41.41 -6.17 30.06
N GLY A 26 -40.71 -5.91 28.96
CA GLY A 26 -39.30 -6.32 28.78
C GLY A 26 -39.09 -7.79 28.41
N LEU A 27 -40.15 -8.57 28.17
CA LEU A 27 -40.04 -9.96 27.72
C LEU A 27 -39.31 -10.04 26.35
N GLN A 28 -38.32 -10.93 26.26
CA GLN A 28 -37.56 -11.18 25.03
C GLN A 28 -38.46 -11.60 23.88
N GLY A 29 -38.19 -11.12 22.67
CA GLY A 29 -39.04 -11.36 21.48
C GLY A 29 -39.28 -12.84 21.18
N TRP A 30 -38.22 -13.66 21.17
CA TRP A 30 -38.33 -15.11 20.94
C TRP A 30 -39.19 -15.80 22.01
N LEU A 31 -39.10 -15.36 23.27
CA LEU A 31 -39.85 -15.93 24.39
C LEU A 31 -41.32 -15.53 24.31
N ARG A 32 -41.60 -14.30 23.87
CA ARG A 32 -42.96 -13.83 23.57
C ARG A 32 -43.64 -14.72 22.53
N GLU A 33 -43.03 -14.87 21.37
CA GLU A 33 -43.56 -15.67 20.26
C GLU A 33 -43.80 -17.13 20.69
N THR A 34 -42.82 -17.73 21.37
CA THR A 34 -42.94 -19.13 21.85
C THR A 34 -44.10 -19.28 22.85
N LEU A 35 -44.28 -18.32 23.77
CA LEU A 35 -45.37 -18.36 24.75
C LEU A 35 -46.75 -18.10 24.12
N GLU A 36 -46.83 -17.25 23.08
CA GLU A 36 -48.05 -17.04 22.30
C GLU A 36 -48.50 -18.33 21.63
N GLU A 37 -47.57 -19.06 20.98
CA GLU A 37 -47.86 -20.35 20.36
C GLU A 37 -48.30 -21.40 21.39
N ILE A 38 -47.63 -21.45 22.55
CA ILE A 38 -47.98 -22.34 23.66
C ILE A 38 -49.42 -22.07 24.11
N ILE A 39 -49.78 -20.81 24.37
CA ILE A 39 -51.12 -20.43 24.81
C ILE A 39 -52.16 -20.74 23.72
N ALA A 40 -51.86 -20.44 22.45
CA ALA A 40 -52.77 -20.73 21.33
C ALA A 40 -53.04 -22.24 21.17
N GLN A 41 -52.02 -23.09 21.32
CA GLN A 41 -52.19 -24.54 21.24
C GLN A 41 -53.02 -25.11 22.40
N VAL A 42 -52.84 -24.61 23.62
CA VAL A 42 -53.68 -24.99 24.78
C VAL A 42 -55.14 -24.63 24.52
N ARG A 43 -55.41 -23.40 24.04
CA ARG A 43 -56.75 -22.91 23.71
C ARG A 43 -57.41 -23.71 22.59
N GLY A 44 -56.62 -24.24 21.65
CA GLY A 44 -57.13 -25.09 20.58
C GLY A 44 -57.42 -26.53 21.01
N LEU A 45 -56.81 -27.00 22.10
CA LEU A 45 -56.88 -28.39 22.56
C LEU A 45 -57.89 -28.60 23.69
N ILE A 46 -58.06 -27.60 24.57
CA ILE A 46 -58.90 -27.68 25.77
C ILE A 46 -59.82 -26.46 25.79
N ASP A 47 -61.11 -26.68 26.05
CA ASP A 47 -62.06 -25.59 26.29
C ASP A 47 -61.76 -24.95 27.67
N VAL A 48 -61.13 -23.78 27.65
CA VAL A 48 -60.57 -23.13 28.84
C VAL A 48 -61.00 -21.68 28.91
N SER A 49 -61.24 -21.21 30.13
CA SER A 49 -61.60 -19.81 30.38
C SER A 49 -60.37 -18.93 30.59
N GLY A 50 -59.20 -19.51 30.89
CA GLY A 50 -57.94 -18.76 31.00
C GLY A 50 -56.71 -19.65 30.99
N VAL A 51 -55.62 -19.12 30.44
CA VAL A 51 -54.30 -19.77 30.36
C VAL A 51 -53.25 -18.73 30.73
N ALA A 52 -52.38 -19.04 31.69
CA ALA A 52 -51.25 -18.20 32.07
C ALA A 52 -49.98 -19.03 32.17
N PHE A 53 -48.87 -18.45 31.70
CA PHE A 53 -47.53 -18.96 31.97
C PHE A 53 -46.87 -18.03 33.00
N GLU A 54 -46.74 -18.51 34.23
CA GLU A 54 -46.22 -17.75 35.35
C GLU A 54 -44.75 -18.11 35.63
N VAL A 55 -43.91 -17.11 35.86
CA VAL A 55 -42.48 -17.26 36.20
C VAL A 55 -42.19 -16.65 37.56
N VAL A 56 -41.15 -17.14 38.23
CA VAL A 56 -40.64 -16.58 39.48
C VAL A 56 -39.39 -15.77 39.16
N GLU A 57 -39.46 -14.43 39.29
CA GLU A 57 -38.33 -13.54 39.02
C GLU A 57 -37.42 -13.39 40.25
N LYS A 58 -36.10 -13.50 40.05
CA LYS A 58 -35.07 -13.21 41.07
C LYS A 58 -34.40 -11.88 40.74
N PRO A 59 -34.06 -11.02 41.74
CA PRO A 59 -33.92 -11.32 43.18
C PRO A 59 -35.15 -11.01 44.05
N GLY A 60 -36.34 -10.81 43.47
CA GLY A 60 -37.54 -10.36 44.22
C GLY A 60 -38.41 -11.47 44.82
N ASP A 61 -38.22 -12.74 44.42
CA ASP A 61 -39.14 -13.84 44.71
C ASP A 61 -40.60 -13.40 44.44
N GLU A 62 -40.85 -12.85 43.26
CA GLU A 62 -42.19 -12.49 42.79
C GLU A 62 -42.64 -13.43 41.68
N ILE A 63 -43.88 -13.89 41.76
CA ILE A 63 -44.60 -14.53 40.66
C ILE A 63 -45.11 -13.45 39.74
N ARG A 64 -44.81 -13.57 38.45
CA ARG A 64 -45.35 -12.70 37.40
C ARG A 64 -45.83 -13.52 36.19
N PRO A 65 -46.90 -13.09 35.50
CA PRO A 65 -47.30 -13.72 34.25
C PRO A 65 -46.32 -13.30 33.15
N ALA A 66 -45.55 -14.24 32.60
CA ALA A 66 -44.77 -13.98 31.40
C ALA A 66 -45.69 -13.80 30.18
N ALA A 67 -46.74 -14.62 30.11
CA ALA A 67 -47.84 -14.45 29.17
C ALA A 67 -49.17 -14.94 29.78
N ALA A 68 -50.29 -14.28 29.47
CA ALA A 68 -51.61 -14.70 29.95
C ALA A 68 -52.74 -14.35 28.96
N TRP A 69 -53.73 -15.22 28.89
CA TRP A 69 -54.94 -15.08 28.10
C TRP A 69 -56.18 -15.46 28.92
N PHE A 70 -57.28 -14.76 28.69
CA PHE A 70 -58.57 -15.02 29.33
C PHE A 70 -59.69 -14.92 28.31
N ALA A 71 -60.71 -15.76 28.42
CA ALA A 71 -61.82 -15.84 27.45
C ALA A 71 -62.75 -14.61 27.46
N SER A 72 -62.75 -13.81 28.53
CA SER A 72 -63.55 -12.59 28.63
C SER A 72 -62.95 -11.56 29.59
N VAL A 73 -63.44 -10.32 29.50
CA VAL A 73 -63.04 -9.22 30.39
C VAL A 73 -63.46 -9.49 31.84
N GLU A 74 -64.59 -10.18 32.05
CA GLU A 74 -65.07 -10.59 33.36
C GLU A 74 -64.12 -11.58 34.02
N VAL A 75 -63.65 -12.57 33.25
CA VAL A 75 -62.62 -13.52 33.72
C VAL A 75 -61.33 -12.78 34.04
N TRP A 76 -60.87 -11.89 33.16
CA TRP A 76 -59.68 -11.07 33.45
C TRP A 76 -59.83 -10.22 34.72
N ARG A 77 -61.00 -9.61 34.96
CA ARG A 77 -61.27 -8.81 36.17
C ARG A 77 -61.18 -9.66 37.45
N ALA A 78 -61.57 -10.93 37.38
CA ALA A 78 -61.53 -11.84 38.52
C ALA A 78 -60.10 -12.37 38.81
N PHE A 79 -59.34 -12.75 37.77
CA PHE A 79 -58.05 -13.43 37.91
C PHE A 79 -56.83 -12.52 37.76
N GLY A 80 -56.92 -11.49 36.91
CA GLY A 80 -55.83 -10.58 36.56
C GLY A 80 -55.12 -9.94 37.75
N PRO A 81 -55.82 -9.40 38.77
CA PRO A 81 -55.18 -8.76 39.92
C PRO A 81 -54.26 -9.66 40.77
N LEU A 82 -54.39 -10.99 40.61
CA LEU A 82 -53.60 -11.97 41.35
C LEU A 82 -52.45 -12.59 40.53
N LEU A 83 -52.35 -12.32 39.23
CA LEU A 83 -51.28 -12.91 38.40
C LEU A 83 -49.88 -12.46 38.84
N ALA A 84 -49.72 -11.20 39.26
CA ALA A 84 -48.46 -10.67 39.76
C ALA A 84 -48.48 -10.54 41.29
N ARG A 85 -47.62 -11.30 42.00
CA ARG A 85 -47.64 -11.38 43.47
C ARG A 85 -46.33 -11.85 44.08
N PRO A 86 -46.03 -11.49 45.34
CA PRO A 86 -44.94 -12.13 46.08
C PRO A 86 -45.12 -13.65 46.12
N TYR A 87 -44.03 -14.37 45.92
CA TYR A 87 -43.95 -15.80 46.12
C TYR A 87 -44.01 -16.08 47.62
N ASP A 88 -45.04 -16.80 48.07
CA ASP A 88 -45.21 -17.19 49.47
C ASP A 88 -45.47 -18.70 49.57
N PRO A 89 -44.47 -19.51 49.98
CA PRO A 89 -44.61 -20.96 50.08
C PRO A 89 -45.51 -21.39 51.24
N HIS A 90 -45.74 -20.52 52.24
CA HIS A 90 -46.58 -20.80 53.40
C HIS A 90 -48.05 -20.46 53.20
N ARG A 91 -48.36 -19.64 52.19
CA ARG A 91 -49.72 -19.23 51.83
C ARG A 91 -50.05 -19.61 50.39
N ALA A 92 -50.06 -20.91 50.11
CA ALA A 92 -50.05 -21.44 48.76
C ALA A 92 -51.26 -20.98 47.90
N GLY A 93 -50.98 -20.35 46.75
CA GLY A 93 -51.90 -20.22 45.63
C GLY A 93 -51.75 -21.40 44.65
N VAL A 94 -52.50 -21.38 43.55
CA VAL A 94 -52.49 -22.46 42.55
C VAL A 94 -51.11 -22.69 41.93
N THR A 95 -50.27 -21.65 41.83
CA THR A 95 -48.92 -21.70 41.26
C THR A 95 -47.89 -22.17 42.26
N GLU A 96 -47.91 -21.60 43.46
CA GLU A 96 -47.05 -21.97 44.59
C GLU A 96 -47.24 -23.44 44.95
N ALA A 97 -48.49 -23.91 44.99
CA ALA A 97 -48.79 -25.31 45.27
C ALA A 97 -48.18 -26.27 44.24
N ALA A 98 -48.14 -25.89 42.95
CA ALA A 98 -47.50 -26.69 41.91
C ALA A 98 -45.97 -26.65 42.00
N ILE A 99 -45.38 -25.50 42.36
CA ILE A 99 -43.93 -25.35 42.56
C ILE A 99 -43.47 -26.18 43.75
N GLU A 100 -44.12 -26.00 44.91
CA GLU A 100 -43.77 -26.69 46.17
C GLU A 100 -44.00 -28.21 46.09
N ARG A 101 -45.08 -28.64 45.41
CA ARG A 101 -45.33 -30.07 45.16
C ARG A 101 -44.34 -30.65 44.15
N GLY A 102 -43.83 -29.83 43.24
CA GLY A 102 -42.93 -30.24 42.18
C GLY A 102 -43.57 -31.16 41.11
N SER A 103 -44.89 -31.25 41.06
CA SER A 103 -45.67 -32.00 40.07
C SER A 103 -46.93 -31.24 39.70
N ALA A 104 -47.62 -31.66 38.63
CA ALA A 104 -48.88 -31.06 38.24
C ALA A 104 -49.94 -31.19 39.36
N LEU A 105 -50.80 -30.18 39.46
CA LEU A 105 -51.89 -30.08 40.43
C LEU A 105 -53.20 -29.88 39.68
N LEU A 106 -54.13 -30.82 39.84
CA LEU A 106 -55.52 -30.68 39.41
C LEU A 106 -56.37 -30.24 40.61
N ILE A 107 -57.13 -29.17 40.41
CA ILE A 107 -58.15 -28.69 41.32
C ILE A 107 -59.48 -28.77 40.55
N GLU A 108 -60.25 -29.83 40.77
CA GLU A 108 -61.52 -30.04 40.07
C GLU A 108 -62.58 -29.00 40.48
N ARG A 109 -62.48 -28.49 41.71
CA ARG A 109 -63.32 -27.41 42.23
C ARG A 109 -62.60 -26.68 43.36
N MET A 110 -62.42 -25.37 43.22
CA MET A 110 -61.63 -24.58 44.17
C MET A 110 -62.18 -24.58 45.59
N GLU A 111 -63.51 -24.49 45.78
CA GLU A 111 -64.09 -24.36 47.13
C GLU A 111 -63.85 -25.56 48.05
N VAL A 112 -63.49 -26.73 47.49
CA VAL A 112 -63.18 -27.95 48.24
C VAL A 112 -61.69 -28.28 48.26
N TRP A 113 -60.84 -27.44 47.65
CA TRP A 113 -59.39 -27.63 47.68
C TRP A 113 -58.84 -27.25 49.06
N PRO A 114 -57.90 -28.01 49.66
CA PRO A 114 -57.34 -27.70 50.98
C PRO A 114 -56.71 -26.30 51.12
N GLY A 115 -56.25 -25.69 50.02
CA GLY A 115 -55.70 -24.32 50.00
C GLY A 115 -56.74 -23.21 49.78
N ALA A 116 -58.03 -23.54 49.71
CA ALA A 116 -59.11 -22.60 49.42
C ALA A 116 -59.17 -21.42 50.40
N ASP A 117 -59.01 -21.70 51.71
CA ASP A 117 -59.06 -20.66 52.74
C ASP A 117 -57.87 -19.72 52.64
N ALA A 118 -56.65 -20.23 52.42
CA ALA A 118 -55.46 -19.42 52.22
C ALA A 118 -55.57 -18.50 50.99
N LEU A 119 -56.17 -18.99 49.90
CA LEU A 119 -56.44 -18.19 48.70
C LEU A 119 -57.50 -17.11 48.97
N ARG A 120 -58.56 -17.43 49.72
CA ARG A 120 -59.61 -16.47 50.11
C ARG A 120 -59.06 -15.36 50.99
N GLU A 121 -58.20 -15.68 51.95
CA GLU A 121 -57.54 -14.68 52.77
C GLU A 121 -56.61 -13.78 51.92
N ARG A 122 -55.88 -14.37 50.97
CA ARG A 122 -55.02 -13.60 50.05
C ARG A 122 -55.82 -12.63 49.18
N LEU A 123 -57.00 -13.03 48.72
CA LEU A 123 -57.93 -12.15 48.01
C LEU A 123 -58.33 -10.96 48.88
N ALA A 124 -58.67 -11.21 50.14
CA ALA A 124 -59.05 -10.16 51.09
C ALA A 124 -57.90 -9.19 51.43
N ASP A 125 -56.66 -9.66 51.43
CA ASP A 125 -55.49 -8.82 51.70
C ASP A 125 -55.09 -7.92 50.51
N ARG A 126 -55.38 -8.37 49.28
CA ARG A 126 -54.92 -7.70 48.06
C ARG A 126 -55.97 -6.84 47.37
N LEU A 127 -57.25 -7.12 47.61
CA LEU A 127 -58.38 -6.45 46.97
C LEU A 127 -59.29 -5.85 48.03
N ASP A 128 -60.03 -4.80 47.68
CA ASP A 128 -61.12 -4.36 48.54
C ASP A 128 -62.22 -5.43 48.64
N ALA A 129 -63.09 -5.29 49.64
CA ALA A 129 -64.08 -6.31 49.99
C ALA A 129 -65.04 -6.66 48.83
N GLU A 130 -65.38 -5.68 47.97
CA GLU A 130 -66.27 -5.90 46.83
C GLU A 130 -65.56 -6.73 45.74
N HIS A 131 -64.33 -6.34 45.38
CA HIS A 131 -63.54 -7.07 44.38
C HIS A 131 -63.07 -8.43 44.88
N ALA A 132 -62.75 -8.58 46.17
CA ALA A 132 -62.39 -9.86 46.78
C ALA A 132 -63.55 -10.86 46.76
N ALA A 133 -64.76 -10.41 47.10
CA ALA A 133 -65.97 -11.23 47.03
C ALA A 133 -66.31 -11.62 45.59
N TYR A 134 -66.19 -10.67 44.65
CA TYR A 134 -66.37 -10.93 43.22
C TYR A 134 -65.40 -11.99 42.70
N ALA A 135 -64.09 -11.81 42.93
CA ALA A 135 -63.08 -12.77 42.50
C ALA A 135 -63.28 -14.15 43.15
N TRP A 136 -63.63 -14.21 44.44
CA TRP A 136 -63.91 -15.48 45.11
C TRP A 136 -65.08 -16.25 44.49
N GLU A 137 -66.14 -15.57 44.05
CA GLU A 137 -67.29 -16.21 43.40
C GLU A 137 -66.92 -16.87 42.06
N TRP A 138 -65.94 -16.30 41.36
CA TRP A 138 -65.35 -16.93 40.18
C TRP A 138 -64.46 -18.11 40.57
N TYR A 139 -63.51 -17.90 41.49
CA TYR A 139 -62.59 -18.96 41.93
C TYR A 139 -63.34 -20.18 42.45
N ARG A 140 -64.32 -20.02 43.35
CA ARG A 140 -64.97 -21.12 44.11
C ARG A 140 -65.57 -22.22 43.23
N SER A 141 -66.10 -21.84 42.06
CA SER A 141 -66.78 -22.73 41.11
C SER A 141 -65.87 -23.17 39.97
N GLY A 142 -64.68 -22.58 39.87
CA GLY A 142 -63.66 -22.88 38.88
C GLY A 142 -62.89 -24.16 39.16
N SER A 143 -62.37 -24.72 38.07
CA SER A 143 -61.41 -25.81 38.05
C SER A 143 -60.09 -25.32 37.48
N PHE A 144 -58.97 -25.83 38.01
CA PHE A 144 -57.62 -25.36 37.67
C PHE A 144 -56.67 -26.54 37.46
N ILE A 145 -55.77 -26.41 36.48
CA ILE A 145 -54.58 -27.24 36.37
C ILE A 145 -53.37 -26.34 36.43
N SER A 146 -52.49 -26.58 37.40
CA SER A 146 -51.19 -25.92 37.49
C SER A 146 -50.10 -26.94 37.26
N CYS A 147 -49.34 -26.78 36.18
CA CYS A 147 -48.32 -27.73 35.77
C CYS A 147 -46.95 -27.06 35.66
N PRO A 148 -45.94 -27.48 36.45
CA PRO A 148 -44.57 -26.97 36.29
C PRO A 148 -44.01 -27.34 34.91
N VAL A 149 -43.56 -26.35 34.17
CA VAL A 149 -42.87 -26.53 32.89
C VAL A 149 -41.39 -26.65 33.17
N ARG A 150 -40.80 -27.80 32.81
CA ARG A 150 -39.42 -28.15 33.13
C ARG A 150 -38.61 -28.53 31.89
N THR A 151 -37.34 -28.14 31.92
CA THR A 151 -36.31 -28.66 31.01
C THR A 151 -36.07 -30.16 31.21
N ALA A 152 -35.37 -30.80 30.27
CA ALA A 152 -34.93 -32.19 30.43
C ALA A 152 -34.08 -32.39 31.71
N GLY A 153 -33.28 -31.38 32.07
CA GLY A 153 -32.47 -31.33 33.30
C GLY A 153 -33.24 -31.01 34.59
N GLN A 154 -34.58 -31.09 34.60
CA GLN A 154 -35.44 -30.81 35.75
C GLN A 154 -35.41 -29.37 36.30
N ARG A 155 -34.78 -28.41 35.59
CA ARG A 155 -34.93 -26.98 35.89
C ARG A 155 -36.34 -26.52 35.52
N THR A 156 -37.08 -25.96 36.48
CA THR A 156 -38.38 -25.32 36.26
C THR A 156 -38.19 -23.98 35.55
N LEU A 157 -38.83 -23.83 34.39
CA LEU A 157 -38.84 -22.60 33.59
C LEU A 157 -39.99 -21.67 33.98
N GLY A 158 -41.10 -22.25 34.44
CA GLY A 158 -42.31 -21.56 34.86
C GLY A 158 -43.42 -22.56 35.18
N VAL A 159 -44.63 -22.06 35.38
CA VAL A 159 -45.83 -22.87 35.64
C VAL A 159 -46.89 -22.49 34.62
N LEU A 160 -47.39 -23.50 33.92
CA LEU A 160 -48.55 -23.37 33.06
C LEU A 160 -49.81 -23.55 33.91
N VAL A 161 -50.56 -22.48 34.09
CA VAL A 161 -51.81 -22.44 34.84
C VAL A 161 -52.96 -22.34 33.85
N ILE A 162 -53.87 -23.30 33.90
CA ILE A 162 -55.06 -23.36 33.07
C ILE A 162 -56.27 -23.34 33.99
N SER A 163 -57.28 -22.57 33.64
CA SER A 163 -58.52 -22.44 34.39
C SER A 163 -59.73 -22.65 33.49
N SER A 164 -60.75 -23.32 34.02
CA SER A 164 -62.04 -23.50 33.37
C SER A 164 -63.16 -23.16 34.35
N HIS A 165 -64.08 -22.33 33.89
CA HIS A 165 -65.24 -21.85 34.63
C HIS A 165 -66.52 -22.10 33.83
N PRO A 166 -67.68 -22.34 34.48
CA PRO A 166 -68.96 -22.49 33.79
C PRO A 166 -69.24 -21.32 32.84
N PRO A 167 -69.79 -21.56 31.64
CA PRO A 167 -70.41 -22.82 31.19
C PRO A 167 -69.43 -23.87 30.61
N SER A 168 -68.13 -23.58 30.58
CA SER A 168 -67.09 -24.50 30.07
C SER A 168 -67.02 -25.77 30.93
N GLU A 169 -66.55 -26.88 30.35
CA GLU A 169 -66.44 -28.15 31.06
C GLU A 169 -65.40 -28.08 32.21
N PRO A 170 -65.69 -28.61 33.41
CA PRO A 170 -64.69 -28.69 34.47
C PRO A 170 -63.46 -29.51 34.05
N LEU A 171 -62.28 -29.02 34.44
CA LEU A 171 -61.01 -29.74 34.24
C LEU A 171 -61.00 -31.01 35.08
N GLY A 172 -60.46 -32.09 34.51
CA GLY A 172 -60.42 -33.41 35.13
C GLY A 172 -59.16 -34.18 34.71
N GLU A 173 -59.07 -35.46 35.09
CA GLU A 173 -57.86 -36.29 34.89
C GLU A 173 -57.42 -36.45 33.42
N THR A 174 -58.34 -36.40 32.46
CA THR A 174 -58.00 -36.41 31.03
C THR A 174 -57.31 -35.11 30.61
N HIS A 175 -57.82 -33.98 31.10
CA HIS A 175 -57.22 -32.66 30.89
C HIS A 175 -55.85 -32.57 31.57
N LEU A 176 -55.70 -33.08 32.80
CA LEU A 176 -54.43 -33.11 33.51
C LEU A 176 -53.35 -33.84 32.69
N ARG A 177 -53.65 -35.04 32.19
CA ARG A 177 -52.71 -35.82 31.35
C ARG A 177 -52.34 -35.08 30.06
N ALA A 178 -53.30 -34.42 29.42
CA ALA A 178 -53.02 -33.61 28.23
C ALA A 178 -52.10 -32.43 28.54
N VAL A 179 -52.37 -31.71 29.63
CA VAL A 179 -51.55 -30.58 30.10
C VAL A 179 -50.16 -31.02 30.54
N GLU A 180 -50.00 -32.18 31.18
CA GLU A 180 -48.68 -32.71 31.54
C GLU A 180 -47.82 -33.06 30.33
N VAL A 181 -48.42 -33.65 29.29
CA VAL A 181 -47.72 -33.90 28.01
C VAL A 181 -47.36 -32.57 27.37
N PHE A 182 -48.30 -31.62 27.35
CA PHE A 182 -48.10 -30.30 26.77
C PHE A 182 -47.01 -29.51 27.50
N ALA A 183 -47.02 -29.48 28.83
CA ALA A 183 -46.00 -28.83 29.66
C ALA A 183 -44.61 -29.42 29.43
N ARG A 184 -44.50 -30.73 29.17
CA ARG A 184 -43.24 -31.38 28.81
C ARG A 184 -42.75 -30.96 27.42
N LEU A 185 -43.65 -30.89 26.43
CA LEU A 185 -43.32 -30.41 25.09
C LEU A 185 -42.96 -28.92 25.10
N ALA A 186 -43.68 -28.10 25.86
CA ALA A 186 -43.39 -26.69 26.08
C ALA A 186 -42.03 -26.50 26.75
N GLY A 187 -41.68 -27.34 27.74
CA GLY A 187 -40.37 -27.32 28.39
C GLY A 187 -39.22 -27.59 27.41
N LEU A 188 -39.40 -28.57 26.51
CA LEU A 188 -38.44 -28.87 25.46
C LEU A 188 -38.35 -27.74 24.42
N ALA A 189 -39.49 -27.17 24.02
CA ALA A 189 -39.55 -26.07 23.05
C ALA A 189 -38.85 -24.81 23.59
N LEU A 190 -39.15 -24.42 24.83
CA LEU A 190 -38.52 -23.28 25.50
C LEU A 190 -37.01 -23.50 25.71
N GLU A 191 -36.59 -24.70 26.12
CA GLU A 191 -35.17 -25.05 26.25
C GLU A 191 -34.43 -24.97 24.90
N ARG A 192 -35.04 -25.47 23.82
CA ARG A 192 -34.47 -25.40 22.47
C ARG A 192 -34.39 -23.96 21.97
N SER A 193 -35.44 -23.16 22.16
CA SER A 193 -35.45 -21.74 21.74
C SER A 193 -34.42 -20.93 22.53
N GLU A 194 -34.27 -21.16 23.84
CA GLU A 194 -33.22 -20.54 24.67
C GLU A 194 -31.81 -20.91 24.18
N LEU A 195 -31.60 -22.17 23.78
CA LEU A 195 -30.32 -22.64 23.24
C LEU A 195 -30.02 -22.02 21.87
N LEU A 196 -30.99 -22.01 20.96
CA LEU A 196 -30.84 -21.42 19.62
C LEU A 196 -30.55 -19.93 19.69
N GLU A 197 -31.22 -19.20 20.59
CA GLU A 197 -30.96 -17.78 20.79
C GLU A 197 -29.53 -17.53 21.30
N ARG A 198 -29.06 -18.32 22.27
CA ARG A 198 -27.68 -18.24 22.77
C ARG A 198 -26.65 -18.55 21.69
N GLU A 199 -26.91 -19.56 20.86
CA GLU A 199 -26.04 -19.94 19.74
C GLU A 199 -26.01 -18.86 18.66
N SER A 200 -27.17 -18.27 18.34
CA SER A 200 -27.29 -17.16 17.39
C SER A 200 -26.51 -15.94 17.85
N LEU A 201 -26.68 -15.53 19.11
CA LEU A 201 -25.94 -14.40 19.70
C LEU A 201 -24.42 -14.64 19.67
N ARG A 202 -23.95 -15.83 20.02
CA ARG A 202 -22.53 -16.20 19.93
C ARG A 202 -22.01 -16.16 18.50
N THR A 203 -22.78 -16.70 17.56
CA THR A 203 -22.43 -16.72 16.14
C THR A 203 -22.33 -15.30 15.59
N GLN A 204 -23.26 -14.41 15.97
CA GLN A 204 -23.24 -13.01 15.57
C GLN A 204 -22.02 -12.28 16.12
N GLU A 205 -21.66 -12.52 17.39
CA GLU A 205 -20.47 -11.95 18.02
C GLU A 205 -19.19 -12.41 17.32
N GLU A 206 -19.05 -13.71 17.05
CA GLU A 206 -17.92 -14.25 16.30
C GLU A 206 -17.82 -13.69 14.88
N GLN A 207 -18.96 -13.50 14.19
CA GLN A 207 -18.99 -12.90 12.86
C GLN A 207 -18.54 -11.44 12.86
N LEU A 208 -18.92 -10.65 13.87
CA LEU A 208 -18.47 -9.26 14.00
C LEU A 208 -16.96 -9.18 14.23
N LEU A 209 -16.42 -9.99 15.14
CA LEU A 209 -14.98 -10.07 15.41
C LEU A 209 -14.20 -10.55 14.18
N ASN A 210 -14.72 -11.55 13.46
CA ASN A 210 -14.09 -12.06 12.24
C ASN A 210 -14.10 -11.00 11.11
N ARG A 211 -15.20 -10.28 10.92
CA ARG A 211 -15.27 -9.17 9.96
C ARG A 211 -14.27 -8.06 10.29
N ALA A 212 -14.20 -7.64 11.55
CA ALA A 212 -13.21 -6.66 12.01
C ALA A 212 -11.77 -7.14 11.77
N SER A 213 -11.47 -8.38 12.13
CA SER A 213 -10.15 -9.00 11.93
C SER A 213 -9.76 -9.02 10.44
N LYS A 214 -10.68 -9.42 9.56
CA LYS A 214 -10.47 -9.42 8.10
C LYS A 214 -10.25 -8.02 7.55
N ALA A 215 -11.03 -7.04 8.00
CA ALA A 215 -10.92 -5.66 7.53
C ALA A 215 -9.60 -5.00 7.96
N VAL A 216 -9.16 -5.24 9.20
CA VAL A 216 -7.87 -4.79 9.70
C VAL A 216 -6.71 -5.44 8.92
N ALA A 217 -6.85 -6.69 8.51
CA ALA A 217 -5.86 -7.42 7.72
C ALA A 217 -5.92 -7.15 6.20
N ALA A 218 -6.84 -6.32 5.72
CA ALA A 218 -7.07 -6.11 4.28
C ALA A 218 -6.02 -5.22 3.60
N SER A 219 -5.20 -4.50 4.37
CA SER A 219 -4.18 -3.60 3.85
C SER A 219 -2.80 -3.89 4.46
N LEU A 220 -1.75 -3.62 3.70
CA LEU A 220 -0.36 -3.68 4.14
C LEU A 220 0.23 -2.27 4.38
N GLU A 221 -0.58 -1.22 4.28
CA GLU A 221 -0.16 0.15 4.56
C GLU A 221 -0.45 0.50 6.03
N PRO A 222 0.57 0.88 6.84
CA PRO A 222 0.40 1.08 8.28
C PRO A 222 -0.66 2.13 8.66
N SER A 223 -0.77 3.22 7.91
CA SER A 223 -1.78 4.27 8.10
C SER A 223 -3.21 3.73 7.93
N THR A 224 -3.42 2.94 6.88
CA THR A 224 -4.70 2.30 6.55
C THR A 224 -5.06 1.23 7.58
N VAL A 225 -4.10 0.39 7.99
CA VAL A 225 -4.28 -0.60 9.07
C VAL A 225 -4.66 0.07 10.39
N ASN A 226 -3.91 1.10 10.80
CA ASN A 226 -4.17 1.84 12.04
C ASN A 226 -5.58 2.45 12.06
N ARG A 227 -6.04 2.98 10.92
CA ARG A 227 -7.40 3.53 10.79
C ARG A 227 -8.47 2.45 10.88
N ALA A 228 -8.31 1.34 10.17
CA ALA A 228 -9.24 0.22 10.26
C ALA A 228 -9.38 -0.31 11.70
N ILE A 229 -8.27 -0.35 12.46
CA ILE A 229 -8.27 -0.78 13.87
C ILE A 229 -9.19 0.13 14.71
N VAL A 230 -9.04 1.44 14.63
CA VAL A 230 -9.83 2.36 15.46
C VAL A 230 -11.30 2.40 15.05
N GLU A 231 -11.59 2.27 13.75
CA GLU A 231 -12.97 2.22 13.23
C GLU A 231 -13.71 0.96 13.71
N HIS A 232 -13.05 -0.20 13.60
CA HIS A 232 -13.65 -1.46 14.03
C HIS A 232 -13.70 -1.61 15.55
N ALA A 233 -12.74 -1.05 16.29
CA ALA A 233 -12.82 -0.97 17.75
C ALA A 233 -14.05 -0.17 18.18
N GLY A 234 -14.31 0.99 17.57
CA GLY A 234 -15.49 1.81 17.85
C GLY A 234 -16.79 1.05 17.56
N ALA A 235 -16.87 0.37 16.42
CA ALA A 235 -18.05 -0.42 16.05
C ALA A 235 -18.29 -1.64 16.96
N LEU A 236 -17.23 -2.30 17.43
CA LEU A 236 -17.32 -3.50 18.29
C LEU A 236 -17.69 -3.18 19.74
N THR A 237 -17.25 -2.03 20.25
CA THR A 237 -17.48 -1.66 21.65
C THR A 237 -18.53 -0.56 21.81
N GLY A 238 -19.03 0.03 20.73
CA GLY A 238 -19.92 1.20 20.80
C GLY A 238 -19.24 2.45 21.38
N ALA A 239 -17.91 2.54 21.32
CA ALA A 239 -17.17 3.67 21.88
C ALA A 239 -17.40 4.94 21.05
N THR A 240 -17.58 6.08 21.72
CA THR A 240 -17.68 7.39 21.05
C THR A 240 -16.32 7.95 20.68
N LYS A 241 -15.27 7.56 21.43
CA LYS A 241 -13.89 7.97 21.18
C LYS A 241 -12.97 6.74 21.15
N VAL A 242 -12.12 6.65 20.14
CA VAL A 242 -11.13 5.58 20.00
C VAL A 242 -9.80 6.16 19.57
N LEU A 243 -8.71 5.75 20.22
CA LEU A 243 -7.36 6.20 19.96
C LEU A 243 -6.41 5.00 19.95
N LEU A 244 -5.65 4.85 18.86
CA LEU A 244 -4.50 3.96 18.82
C LEU A 244 -3.25 4.76 19.14
N LEU A 245 -2.59 4.40 20.24
CA LEU A 245 -1.38 5.01 20.75
C LEU A 245 -0.19 4.10 20.46
N ARG A 246 0.81 4.56 19.73
CA ARG A 246 2.05 3.82 19.47
C ARG A 246 3.15 4.23 20.44
N LEU A 247 3.85 3.24 21.00
CA LEU A 247 5.02 3.47 21.84
C LEU A 247 6.24 3.93 21.03
N ASP A 248 6.84 5.03 21.44
CA ASP A 248 8.18 5.46 21.01
C ASP A 248 9.19 5.03 22.09
N PRO A 249 9.94 3.93 21.85
CA PRO A 249 10.85 3.38 22.85
C PRO A 249 12.08 4.28 23.10
N THR A 250 12.35 5.26 22.23
CA THR A 250 13.50 6.16 22.39
C THR A 250 13.25 7.25 23.42
N VAL A 251 12.00 7.72 23.49
CA VAL A 251 11.58 8.79 24.40
C VAL A 251 10.78 8.25 25.59
N GLY A 252 10.27 7.02 25.50
CA GLY A 252 9.44 6.43 26.55
C GLY A 252 8.02 7.02 26.58
N GLU A 253 7.47 7.37 25.42
CA GLU A 253 6.15 8.01 25.28
C GLU A 253 5.25 7.26 24.30
N LEU A 254 3.97 7.19 24.60
CA LEU A 254 2.90 6.81 23.69
C LEU A 254 2.46 8.01 22.84
N ARG A 255 2.24 7.81 21.54
CA ARG A 255 1.79 8.85 20.59
C ARG A 255 0.60 8.38 19.76
N GLY A 256 -0.40 9.26 19.59
CA GLY A 256 -1.54 8.98 18.72
C GLY A 256 -1.13 8.74 17.26
N VAL A 257 -1.56 7.60 16.68
CA VAL A 257 -1.30 7.24 15.27
C VAL A 257 -2.57 7.06 14.45
N ALA A 258 -3.71 6.81 15.08
CA ALA A 258 -5.04 6.83 14.46
C ALA A 258 -6.10 7.08 15.54
N ASN A 259 -7.24 7.66 15.15
CA ASN A 259 -8.34 7.94 16.05
C ASN A 259 -9.69 8.01 15.31
N VAL A 260 -10.77 7.81 16.06
CA VAL A 260 -12.17 8.06 15.67
C VAL A 260 -12.84 8.81 16.80
N GLY A 261 -13.61 9.86 16.48
CA GLY A 261 -14.38 10.63 17.46
C GLY A 261 -13.55 11.51 18.42
N CYS A 262 -12.23 11.55 18.25
CA CYS A 262 -11.34 12.38 19.06
C CYS A 262 -11.18 13.80 18.48
N SER A 263 -11.03 14.78 19.35
CA SER A 263 -10.62 16.15 19.01
C SER A 263 -9.18 16.17 18.48
N ALA A 264 -8.84 17.26 17.77
CA ALA A 264 -7.50 17.46 17.23
C ALA A 264 -6.40 17.57 18.31
N ARG A 265 -6.77 17.83 19.57
CA ARG A 265 -5.86 17.81 20.73
C ARG A 265 -5.62 16.38 21.21
N GLU A 266 -6.69 15.61 21.40
CA GLU A 266 -6.61 14.19 21.82
C GLU A 266 -5.87 13.33 20.78
N ALA A 267 -6.11 13.56 19.49
CA ALA A 267 -5.41 12.86 18.41
C ALA A 267 -3.88 13.06 18.42
N ARG A 268 -3.41 14.16 19.03
CA ARG A 268 -1.98 14.52 19.16
C ARG A 268 -1.44 14.28 20.57
N ALA A 269 -2.19 13.59 21.43
CA ALA A 269 -1.78 13.30 22.79
C ALA A 269 -0.45 12.55 22.83
N ARG A 270 0.36 12.92 23.82
CA ARG A 270 1.59 12.25 24.21
C ARG A 270 1.43 11.82 25.65
N VAL A 271 1.62 10.54 25.92
CA VAL A 271 1.44 9.96 27.25
C VAL A 271 2.73 9.26 27.66
N PRO A 272 3.44 9.73 28.69
CA PRO A 272 4.62 9.04 29.20
C PRO A 272 4.28 7.62 29.67
N VAL A 273 5.19 6.67 29.48
CA VAL A 273 5.03 5.32 30.02
C VAL A 273 4.99 5.37 31.55
N GLY A 274 4.01 4.69 32.15
CA GLY A 274 3.76 4.71 33.59
C GLY A 274 2.89 5.88 34.08
N GLU A 275 2.57 6.86 33.23
CA GLU A 275 1.69 7.98 33.57
C GLU A 275 0.31 7.84 32.94
N GLY A 276 -0.74 8.09 33.73
CA GLY A 276 -2.12 7.87 33.31
C GLY A 276 -2.45 6.39 33.06
N THR A 277 -3.73 6.11 32.84
CA THR A 277 -4.21 4.72 32.67
C THR A 277 -3.62 4.07 31.43
N ALA A 278 -3.57 4.78 30.29
CA ALA A 278 -2.93 4.27 29.07
C ALA A 278 -1.41 4.05 29.24
N GLY A 279 -0.70 4.92 29.95
CA GLY A 279 0.73 4.74 30.22
C GLY A 279 1.00 3.56 31.16
N LEU A 280 0.12 3.29 32.12
CA LEU A 280 0.18 2.10 32.98
C LEU A 280 -0.06 0.81 32.21
N VAL A 281 -1.01 0.78 31.27
CA VAL A 281 -1.19 -0.39 30.37
C VAL A 281 0.06 -0.63 29.54
N ALA A 282 0.72 0.42 29.05
CA ALA A 282 1.97 0.27 28.31
C ALA A 282 3.13 -0.24 29.17
N LEU A 283 3.16 0.10 30.46
CA LEU A 283 4.18 -0.35 31.41
C LEU A 283 3.97 -1.80 31.85
N THR A 284 2.72 -2.16 32.17
CA THR A 284 2.37 -3.46 32.77
C THR A 284 2.07 -4.53 31.73
N GLY A 285 1.53 -4.14 30.56
CA GLY A 285 0.97 -5.06 29.59
C GLY A 285 -0.36 -5.67 30.03
N GLU A 286 -1.01 -5.14 31.06
CA GLU A 286 -2.31 -5.62 31.54
C GLU A 286 -3.44 -4.69 31.05
N PRO A 287 -4.57 -5.24 30.55
CA PRO A 287 -5.73 -4.43 30.21
C PRO A 287 -6.30 -3.66 31.40
N CYS A 288 -6.82 -2.46 31.16
CA CYS A 288 -7.42 -1.60 32.18
C CYS A 288 -8.85 -1.21 31.78
N LEU A 289 -9.77 -1.25 32.73
CA LEU A 289 -11.17 -0.86 32.60
C LEU A 289 -11.46 0.20 33.68
N SER A 290 -12.22 1.24 33.34
CA SER A 290 -12.65 2.25 34.34
C SER A 290 -13.55 1.63 35.42
N GLY A 291 -13.21 1.80 36.69
CA GLY A 291 -14.10 1.50 37.82
C GLY A 291 -15.14 2.60 38.10
N GLU A 292 -16.08 2.34 39.03
CA GLU A 292 -17.17 3.28 39.41
C GLU A 292 -16.69 4.63 39.99
N GLN A 293 -15.41 4.75 40.39
CA GLN A 293 -14.81 5.97 40.95
C GLN A 293 -13.63 6.53 40.13
N ASP A 294 -13.30 5.98 38.95
CA ASP A 294 -12.06 6.29 38.21
C ASP A 294 -12.20 7.43 37.17
N ALA A 295 -13.28 8.20 37.22
CA ALA A 295 -13.57 9.29 36.27
C ALA A 295 -12.59 10.49 36.34
N GLU A 296 -11.61 10.48 37.25
CA GLU A 296 -10.64 11.58 37.42
C GLU A 296 -9.34 11.44 36.59
N TRP A 297 -9.09 10.33 35.89
CA TRP A 297 -7.79 10.08 35.23
C TRP A 297 -7.84 9.96 33.69
N GLY A 298 -8.82 10.61 33.05
CA GLY A 298 -8.76 10.89 31.62
C GLY A 298 -7.77 12.00 31.32
N ILE A 299 -6.91 11.83 30.32
CA ILE A 299 -5.92 12.82 29.85
C ILE A 299 -6.56 14.22 29.86
N GLU A 300 -6.10 15.05 30.79
CA GLU A 300 -6.58 16.38 31.18
C GLU A 300 -7.65 17.07 30.28
N HIS A 301 -8.87 17.21 30.85
CA HIS A 301 -9.89 18.27 30.63
C HIS A 301 -11.11 18.02 29.73
N GLU A 302 -11.50 16.77 29.43
CA GLU A 302 -12.88 16.46 29.00
C GLU A 302 -13.48 15.28 29.80
N PRO A 303 -14.72 15.37 30.29
CA PRO A 303 -15.34 14.31 31.06
C PRO A 303 -15.66 13.11 30.16
N VAL A 304 -14.96 11.99 30.38
CA VAL A 304 -15.30 10.69 29.81
C VAL A 304 -15.92 9.86 30.93
N GLY A 305 -17.13 9.36 30.71
CA GLY A 305 -17.89 8.63 31.74
C GLY A 305 -17.36 7.23 32.01
N SER A 306 -16.75 6.59 31.01
CA SER A 306 -16.06 5.30 31.16
C SER A 306 -15.03 5.06 30.04
N PHE A 307 -14.08 4.16 30.28
CA PHE A 307 -13.02 3.82 29.33
C PHE A 307 -12.57 2.36 29.43
N ALA A 308 -11.94 1.87 28.36
CA ALA A 308 -11.20 0.62 28.33
C ALA A 308 -9.90 0.80 27.53
N HIS A 309 -8.80 0.24 28.06
CA HIS A 309 -7.47 0.29 27.46
C HIS A 309 -6.92 -1.12 27.36
N VAL A 310 -6.48 -1.52 26.17
CA VAL A 310 -5.84 -2.82 25.95
C VAL A 310 -4.46 -2.65 25.31
N PRO A 311 -3.48 -3.47 25.70
CA PRO A 311 -2.17 -3.46 25.08
C PRO A 311 -2.23 -4.06 23.67
N VAL A 312 -1.47 -3.47 22.75
CA VAL A 312 -1.16 -4.08 21.45
C VAL A 312 0.28 -4.57 21.53
N ALA A 313 0.47 -5.89 21.58
CA ALA A 313 1.79 -6.50 21.74
C ALA A 313 2.24 -7.22 20.46
N LEU A 314 3.45 -6.93 20.00
CA LEU A 314 4.11 -7.58 18.87
C LEU A 314 5.27 -8.45 19.39
N ALA A 315 5.24 -9.76 19.12
CA ALA A 315 6.28 -10.71 19.53
C ALA A 315 6.71 -10.59 21.01
N GLY A 316 5.73 -10.40 21.91
CA GLY A 316 5.96 -10.27 23.36
C GLY A 316 6.45 -8.89 23.81
N ARG A 317 6.50 -7.88 22.93
CA ARG A 317 6.83 -6.50 23.28
C ARG A 317 5.63 -5.58 23.02
N ILE A 318 5.39 -4.63 23.92
CA ILE A 318 4.32 -3.64 23.74
C ILE A 318 4.67 -2.74 22.56
N PHE A 319 3.83 -2.77 21.53
CA PHE A 319 3.89 -1.84 20.41
C PHE A 319 3.12 -0.55 20.72
N GLY A 320 2.05 -0.66 21.49
CA GLY A 320 1.17 0.46 21.78
C GLY A 320 -0.01 0.07 22.65
N VAL A 321 -0.96 1.00 22.77
CA VAL A 321 -2.21 0.84 23.53
C VAL A 321 -3.38 1.25 22.65
N LEU A 322 -4.40 0.41 22.60
CA LEU A 322 -5.68 0.75 22.00
C LEU A 322 -6.62 1.21 23.10
N SER A 323 -7.05 2.47 23.00
CA SER A 323 -7.86 3.16 24.00
C SER A 323 -9.24 3.45 23.46
N THR A 324 -10.27 3.09 24.20
CA THR A 324 -11.68 3.40 23.88
C THR A 324 -12.32 4.13 25.05
N ALA A 325 -13.17 5.10 24.75
CA ALA A 325 -13.89 5.85 25.77
C ALA A 325 -15.32 6.18 25.34
N HIS A 326 -16.19 6.40 26.33
CA HIS A 326 -17.61 6.69 26.15
C HIS A 326 -18.07 7.72 27.18
N GLU A 327 -19.05 8.55 26.82
CA GLU A 327 -19.58 9.61 27.68
C GLU A 327 -20.48 9.06 28.81
N ALA A 328 -21.18 7.96 28.55
CA ALA A 328 -21.99 7.28 29.55
C ALA A 328 -21.11 6.51 30.56
N PRO A 329 -21.34 6.67 31.87
CA PRO A 329 -20.74 5.82 32.90
C PRO A 329 -21.15 4.35 32.75
N GLY A 330 -20.25 3.43 33.09
CA GLY A 330 -20.52 1.99 33.10
C GLY A 330 -20.72 1.35 31.71
N HIS A 331 -20.39 2.04 30.62
CA HIS A 331 -20.55 1.51 29.25
C HIS A 331 -19.65 0.31 28.98
N PHE A 332 -18.42 0.33 29.49
CA PHE A 332 -17.48 -0.76 29.30
C PHE A 332 -17.55 -1.75 30.47
N GLY A 333 -17.83 -3.01 30.16
CA GLY A 333 -17.76 -4.13 31.09
C GLY A 333 -16.78 -5.22 30.66
N ALA A 334 -16.88 -6.39 31.29
CA ALA A 334 -16.04 -7.54 30.98
C ALA A 334 -16.20 -7.99 29.50
N ASP A 335 -17.36 -7.77 28.90
CA ASP A 335 -17.66 -8.20 27.54
C ASP A 335 -16.97 -7.29 26.51
N GLU A 336 -17.07 -5.97 26.66
CA GLU A 336 -16.36 -5.00 25.83
C GLU A 336 -14.85 -5.19 25.93
N LEU A 337 -14.32 -5.41 27.15
CA LEU A 337 -12.89 -5.65 27.34
C LEU A 337 -12.41 -6.91 26.63
N ARG A 338 -13.20 -8.00 26.65
CA ARG A 338 -12.89 -9.24 25.89
C ARG A 338 -12.89 -8.97 24.38
N ARG A 339 -13.90 -8.27 23.85
CA ARG A 339 -13.99 -7.92 22.43
C ARG A 339 -12.81 -7.05 21.99
N LEU A 340 -12.47 -6.03 22.77
CA LEU A 340 -11.38 -5.13 22.49
C LEU A 340 -10.01 -5.83 22.54
N THR A 341 -9.82 -6.75 23.50
CA THR A 341 -8.61 -7.57 23.61
C THR A 341 -8.45 -8.52 22.41
N ALA A 342 -9.53 -9.17 21.98
CA ALA A 342 -9.51 -10.02 20.79
C ALA A 342 -9.15 -9.24 19.52
N LEU A 343 -9.71 -8.04 19.36
CA LEU A 343 -9.35 -7.15 18.26
C LEU A 343 -7.88 -6.72 18.34
N ALA A 344 -7.38 -6.34 19.52
CA ALA A 344 -5.99 -5.92 19.71
C ALA A 344 -4.99 -7.04 19.34
N LEU A 345 -5.33 -8.30 19.61
CA LEU A 345 -4.54 -9.46 19.19
C LEU A 345 -4.52 -9.61 17.66
N SER A 346 -5.67 -9.49 16.99
CA SER A 346 -5.73 -9.51 15.53
C SER A 346 -5.00 -8.32 14.90
N ALA A 347 -5.15 -7.14 15.51
CA ALA A 347 -4.50 -5.90 15.10
C ALA A 347 -2.97 -6.02 15.20
N ALA A 348 -2.46 -6.65 16.25
CA ALA A 348 -1.04 -6.94 16.38
C ALA A 348 -0.50 -7.74 15.19
N GLY A 349 -1.21 -8.81 14.77
CA GLY A 349 -0.83 -9.58 13.59
C GLY A 349 -0.80 -8.75 12.31
N ALA A 350 -1.83 -7.93 12.07
CA ALA A 350 -1.89 -7.07 10.88
C ALA A 350 -0.82 -5.97 10.89
N ILE A 351 -0.56 -5.35 12.05
CA ILE A 351 0.51 -4.36 12.23
C ILE A 351 1.87 -5.01 11.97
N ALA A 352 2.13 -6.22 12.49
CA ALA A 352 3.38 -6.94 12.23
C ALA A 352 3.59 -7.12 10.72
N ASN A 353 2.58 -7.65 10.02
CA ASN A 353 2.64 -7.88 8.59
C ASN A 353 2.86 -6.59 7.80
N ALA A 354 2.16 -5.51 8.14
CA ALA A 354 2.35 -4.21 7.49
C ALA A 354 3.76 -3.64 7.72
N LEU A 355 4.32 -3.79 8.93
CA LEU A 355 5.67 -3.35 9.25
C LEU A 355 6.74 -4.17 8.53
N ASP A 356 6.59 -5.48 8.46
CA ASP A 356 7.50 -6.37 7.75
C ASP A 356 7.49 -6.07 6.24
N PHE A 357 6.30 -5.92 5.65
CA PHE A 357 6.16 -5.53 4.25
C PHE A 357 6.79 -4.16 3.96
N GLN A 358 6.59 -3.18 4.84
CA GLN A 358 7.24 -1.86 4.73
C GLN A 358 8.75 -1.94 4.85
N ARG A 359 9.27 -2.79 5.73
CA ARG A 359 10.72 -2.99 5.90
C ARG A 359 11.31 -3.62 4.65
N GLU A 360 10.68 -4.67 4.14
CA GLU A 360 11.06 -5.33 2.89
C GLU A 360 11.09 -4.29 1.76
N ARG A 361 9.99 -3.55 1.54
CA ARG A 361 9.92 -2.49 0.53
C ARG A 361 10.98 -1.40 0.69
N ARG A 362 11.33 -1.00 1.92
CA ARG A 362 12.40 -0.02 2.15
C ARG A 362 13.76 -0.58 1.78
N ILE A 363 14.04 -1.84 2.12
CA ILE A 363 15.30 -2.51 1.75
C ILE A 363 15.37 -2.62 0.22
N VAL A 364 14.28 -3.01 -0.42
CA VAL A 364 14.15 -3.03 -1.89
C VAL A 364 14.46 -1.69 -2.48
N ASN A 365 13.74 -0.64 -2.07
CA ASN A 365 13.94 0.71 -2.59
C ASN A 365 15.35 1.24 -2.32
N ALA A 366 15.97 0.90 -1.18
CA ALA A 366 17.34 1.29 -0.88
C ALA A 366 18.36 0.58 -1.77
N LEU A 367 18.15 -0.71 -2.06
CA LEU A 367 18.98 -1.46 -3.00
C LEU A 367 18.81 -0.92 -4.41
N THR A 368 17.57 -0.78 -4.90
CA THR A 368 17.30 -0.39 -6.29
C THR A 368 17.55 1.08 -6.60
N ARG A 369 17.41 2.02 -5.64
CA ARG A 369 17.68 3.46 -5.88
C ARG A 369 19.12 3.77 -6.30
N GLY A 370 20.10 2.98 -5.87
CA GLY A 370 21.49 3.09 -6.34
C GLY A 370 21.73 2.46 -7.72
N PHE A 371 20.71 1.77 -8.25
CA PHE A 371 20.78 0.95 -9.46
C PHE A 371 19.81 1.38 -10.56
N VAL A 372 18.90 2.33 -10.29
CA VAL A 372 18.09 2.95 -11.34
C VAL A 372 19.04 3.68 -12.29
N PRO A 373 19.09 3.30 -13.56
CA PRO A 373 19.87 4.01 -14.57
C PRO A 373 19.55 5.51 -14.55
N GLU A 374 20.50 6.35 -14.15
CA GLU A 374 20.36 7.78 -14.43
C GLU A 374 20.45 7.99 -15.95
N PRO A 375 19.62 8.87 -16.53
CA PRO A 375 19.77 9.25 -17.93
C PRO A 375 21.21 9.74 -18.16
N PRO A 376 21.83 9.38 -19.29
CA PRO A 376 23.23 9.70 -19.55
C PRO A 376 23.49 11.20 -19.37
N ARG A 377 24.50 11.54 -18.57
CA ARG A 377 25.02 12.92 -18.49
C ARG A 377 25.48 13.32 -19.89
N ALA A 378 25.20 14.57 -20.30
CA ALA A 378 25.46 15.07 -21.65
C ALA A 378 26.74 14.50 -22.26
N LEU A 379 26.57 13.59 -23.23
CA LEU A 379 27.67 12.91 -23.91
C LEU A 379 28.02 13.72 -25.15
N THR A 380 29.29 14.06 -25.29
CA THR A 380 29.70 14.84 -26.45
C THR A 380 29.74 14.02 -27.71
N GLY A 381 29.27 14.63 -28.80
CA GLY A 381 29.29 14.01 -30.12
C GLY A 381 28.17 13.00 -30.33
N VAL A 382 27.21 12.94 -29.41
CA VAL A 382 26.12 11.95 -29.39
C VAL A 382 24.88 12.58 -28.77
N GLU A 383 23.76 12.51 -29.47
CA GLU A 383 22.45 12.80 -28.90
C GLU A 383 21.82 11.49 -28.43
N VAL A 384 21.28 11.49 -27.20
CA VAL A 384 20.63 10.31 -26.61
C VAL A 384 19.20 10.66 -26.21
N GLY A 385 18.28 9.77 -26.57
CA GLY A 385 16.91 9.75 -26.09
C GLY A 385 16.68 8.50 -25.25
N LEU A 386 16.04 8.66 -24.10
CA LEU A 386 15.74 7.56 -23.19
C LEU A 386 14.35 7.74 -22.59
N VAL A 387 13.55 6.67 -22.68
CA VAL A 387 12.33 6.51 -21.90
C VAL A 387 12.43 5.20 -21.14
N TYR A 388 12.20 5.24 -19.82
CA TYR A 388 12.12 4.06 -18.98
C TYR A 388 10.91 4.15 -18.07
N GLU A 389 10.04 3.14 -18.12
CA GLU A 389 8.84 3.09 -17.30
C GLU A 389 8.58 1.66 -16.79
N PRO A 390 8.85 1.40 -15.50
CA PRO A 390 8.63 0.09 -14.91
C PRO A 390 7.14 -0.19 -14.62
N VAL A 391 6.73 -1.44 -14.75
CA VAL A 391 5.39 -1.93 -14.42
C VAL A 391 5.29 -2.26 -12.93
N GLY A 392 4.52 -1.46 -12.21
CA GLY A 392 4.35 -1.58 -10.77
C GLY A 392 5.20 -0.56 -10.04
N HIS A 393 4.56 0.44 -9.44
CA HIS A 393 5.16 1.69 -8.96
C HIS A 393 6.27 1.58 -7.87
N ASP A 394 6.69 0.39 -7.46
CA ASP A 394 7.36 0.18 -6.17
C ASP A 394 8.62 -0.70 -6.16
N VAL A 395 8.95 -1.40 -7.24
CA VAL A 395 10.16 -2.24 -7.33
C VAL A 395 10.71 -2.09 -8.75
N GLY A 396 12.01 -1.78 -8.89
CA GLY A 396 12.66 -1.59 -10.20
C GLY A 396 12.42 -2.76 -11.15
N GLY A 397 12.52 -2.49 -12.45
CA GLY A 397 12.21 -3.45 -13.50
C GLY A 397 13.36 -4.41 -13.88
N GLY A 398 13.04 -5.38 -14.74
CA GLY A 398 14.01 -6.33 -15.32
C GLY A 398 14.88 -5.75 -16.44
N ASP A 399 14.41 -4.68 -17.07
CA ASP A 399 15.14 -3.97 -18.11
C ASP A 399 16.47 -3.42 -17.59
N LEU A 400 17.54 -3.61 -18.39
CA LEU A 400 18.84 -3.01 -18.19
C LEU A 400 19.23 -2.19 -19.41
N PHE A 401 19.69 -0.97 -19.21
CA PHE A 401 20.19 -0.14 -20.29
C PHE A 401 21.27 0.81 -19.78
N GLY A 402 22.07 1.35 -20.70
CA GLY A 402 23.06 2.37 -20.38
C GLY A 402 23.79 2.88 -21.61
N VAL A 403 24.21 4.14 -21.56
CA VAL A 403 25.12 4.73 -22.55
C VAL A 403 26.21 5.48 -21.80
N TRP A 404 27.47 5.12 -22.05
CA TRP A 404 28.61 5.75 -21.37
C TRP A 404 29.81 5.86 -22.30
N GLN A 405 30.68 6.83 -22.00
CA GLN A 405 31.92 7.03 -22.73
C GLN A 405 33.05 6.24 -22.07
N LEU A 406 33.77 5.45 -22.86
CA LEU A 406 34.96 4.72 -22.44
C LEU A 406 36.16 5.68 -22.32
N PRO A 407 37.20 5.35 -21.53
CA PRO A 407 38.45 6.11 -21.47
C PRO A 407 39.13 6.32 -22.83
N SER A 408 38.89 5.43 -23.80
CA SER A 408 39.36 5.56 -25.18
C SER A 408 38.66 6.68 -25.97
N GLY A 409 37.52 7.18 -25.49
CA GLY A 409 36.63 8.09 -26.19
C GLY A 409 35.49 7.39 -26.95
N ALA A 410 35.54 6.06 -27.09
CA ALA A 410 34.46 5.29 -27.70
C ALA A 410 33.18 5.31 -26.85
N LEU A 411 32.03 5.12 -27.49
CA LEU A 411 30.73 5.11 -26.84
C LEU A 411 30.24 3.66 -26.66
N ALA A 412 29.98 3.26 -25.42
CA ALA A 412 29.33 1.99 -25.12
C ALA A 412 27.81 2.19 -25.01
N ILE A 413 27.06 1.27 -25.59
CA ILE A 413 25.59 1.26 -25.67
C ILE A 413 25.13 -0.12 -25.21
N LEU A 414 24.34 -0.17 -24.15
CA LEU A 414 23.79 -1.37 -23.56
C LEU A 414 22.26 -1.28 -23.50
N ILE A 415 21.59 -2.35 -23.89
CA ILE A 415 20.17 -2.58 -23.62
C ILE A 415 19.93 -4.07 -23.46
N GLY A 416 18.98 -4.47 -22.63
CA GLY A 416 18.73 -5.85 -22.29
C GLY A 416 17.55 -5.96 -21.33
N ASP A 417 17.21 -7.20 -21.02
CA ASP A 417 16.18 -7.53 -20.04
C ASP A 417 16.52 -8.86 -19.36
N VAL A 418 16.13 -9.01 -18.10
CA VAL A 418 16.27 -10.24 -17.32
C VAL A 418 14.91 -10.92 -17.19
N SER A 419 14.84 -12.19 -17.60
CA SER A 419 13.59 -12.94 -17.55
C SER A 419 13.08 -13.11 -16.10
N GLY A 420 11.83 -12.77 -15.86
CA GLY A 420 11.12 -12.98 -14.59
C GLY A 420 10.41 -11.71 -14.12
N LYS A 421 9.87 -11.74 -12.89
CA LYS A 421 9.27 -10.55 -12.27
C LYS A 421 9.64 -10.45 -10.80
N GLY A 422 9.67 -9.22 -10.29
CA GLY A 422 9.89 -8.93 -8.88
C GLY A 422 11.34 -8.63 -8.53
N LEU A 423 11.61 -8.61 -7.22
CA LEU A 423 12.82 -8.04 -6.63
C LEU A 423 14.13 -8.69 -7.11
N GLU A 424 14.14 -10.01 -7.24
CA GLU A 424 15.34 -10.76 -7.63
C GLU A 424 15.81 -10.36 -9.03
N VAL A 425 14.87 -10.06 -9.93
CA VAL A 425 15.12 -9.68 -11.32
C VAL A 425 15.72 -8.28 -11.40
N ALA A 426 15.20 -7.32 -10.62
CA ALA A 426 15.74 -5.97 -10.54
C ALA A 426 17.20 -5.93 -10.05
N ALA A 427 17.50 -6.74 -9.02
CA ALA A 427 18.87 -6.87 -8.51
C ALA A 427 19.80 -7.52 -9.54
N MET A 428 19.28 -8.46 -10.32
CA MET A 428 20.02 -9.14 -11.38
C MET A 428 20.30 -8.21 -12.56
N SER A 429 19.31 -7.45 -13.01
CA SER A 429 19.44 -6.41 -14.05
C SER A 429 20.57 -5.44 -13.72
N ALA A 430 20.58 -4.92 -12.49
CA ALA A 430 21.65 -4.09 -11.98
C ALA A 430 23.01 -4.79 -12.03
N MET A 431 23.08 -6.04 -11.54
CA MET A 431 24.30 -6.84 -11.55
C MET A 431 24.85 -7.02 -12.97
N VAL A 432 24.01 -7.40 -13.94
CA VAL A 432 24.41 -7.54 -15.34
C VAL A 432 24.98 -6.23 -15.87
N ARG A 433 24.27 -5.11 -15.65
CA ARG A 433 24.71 -3.79 -16.08
C ARG A 433 26.10 -3.46 -15.55
N PHE A 434 26.32 -3.52 -14.22
CA PHE A 434 27.61 -3.12 -13.64
C PHE A 434 28.74 -4.04 -14.06
N PHE A 435 28.49 -5.34 -14.24
CA PHE A 435 29.50 -6.24 -14.78
C PHE A 435 29.88 -5.89 -16.22
N VAL A 436 28.89 -5.62 -17.07
CA VAL A 436 29.12 -5.21 -18.46
C VAL A 436 29.85 -3.87 -18.50
N GLU A 437 29.40 -2.88 -17.75
CA GLU A 437 30.01 -1.55 -17.67
C GLU A 437 31.47 -1.61 -17.20
N ALA A 438 31.74 -2.30 -16.09
CA ALA A 438 33.09 -2.45 -15.55
C ALA A 438 34.01 -3.23 -16.50
N ARG A 439 33.47 -4.24 -17.21
CA ARG A 439 34.26 -5.08 -18.11
C ARG A 439 34.51 -4.43 -19.46
N ALA A 440 33.61 -3.58 -19.92
CA ALA A 440 33.76 -2.79 -21.14
C ALA A 440 34.77 -1.63 -20.98
N TRP A 441 35.11 -1.25 -19.75
CA TRP A 441 35.93 -0.06 -19.44
C TRP A 441 37.22 0.05 -20.27
N ASP A 442 37.97 -1.05 -20.44
CA ASP A 442 39.28 -1.05 -21.10
C ASP A 442 39.33 -1.86 -22.39
N THR A 443 38.18 -2.18 -22.99
CA THR A 443 38.11 -3.02 -24.20
C THR A 443 37.10 -2.50 -25.20
N HIS A 444 37.32 -2.82 -26.47
CA HIS A 444 36.36 -2.55 -27.54
C HIS A 444 35.60 -3.82 -27.97
N ASP A 445 35.82 -4.98 -27.33
CA ASP A 445 35.33 -6.32 -27.69
C ASP A 445 34.01 -6.68 -26.97
N PRO A 446 32.83 -6.38 -27.55
CA PRO A 446 31.56 -6.62 -26.87
C PRO A 446 31.25 -8.12 -26.70
N ALA A 447 31.63 -8.99 -27.64
CA ALA A 447 31.45 -10.43 -27.49
C ALA A 447 32.26 -11.00 -26.34
N GLY A 448 33.53 -10.58 -26.19
CA GLY A 448 34.36 -10.96 -25.05
C GLY A 448 33.78 -10.50 -23.71
N VAL A 449 33.24 -9.28 -23.67
CA VAL A 449 32.53 -8.75 -22.49
C VAL A 449 31.32 -9.61 -22.16
N LEU A 450 30.41 -9.85 -23.11
CA LEU A 450 29.19 -10.63 -22.87
C LEU A 450 29.46 -12.10 -22.57
N ALA A 451 30.43 -12.75 -23.23
CA ALA A 451 30.84 -14.12 -22.94
C ALA A 451 31.40 -14.28 -21.52
N GLN A 452 32.05 -13.24 -20.99
CA GLN A 452 32.52 -13.25 -19.61
C GLN A 452 31.40 -13.00 -18.61
N THR A 453 30.51 -12.06 -18.90
CA THR A 453 29.29 -11.85 -18.11
C THR A 453 28.46 -13.13 -18.06
N ASN A 454 28.30 -13.83 -19.19
CA ASN A 454 27.62 -15.12 -19.29
C ASN A 454 28.16 -16.18 -18.32
N ARG A 455 29.49 -16.38 -18.28
CA ARG A 455 30.12 -17.36 -17.37
C ARG A 455 29.86 -17.07 -15.89
N ILE A 456 29.79 -15.79 -15.51
CA ILE A 456 29.47 -15.38 -14.15
C ILE A 456 27.98 -15.63 -13.86
N LEU A 457 27.12 -15.21 -14.79
CA LEU A 457 25.67 -15.31 -14.64
C LEU A 457 25.18 -16.75 -14.62
N HIS A 458 25.73 -17.64 -15.46
CA HIS A 458 25.37 -19.07 -15.48
C HIS A 458 25.55 -19.75 -14.11
N ARG A 459 26.48 -19.26 -13.27
CA ARG A 459 26.71 -19.80 -11.92
C ARG A 459 25.91 -19.10 -10.81
N ARG A 460 25.31 -17.95 -11.12
CA ARG A 460 24.64 -17.06 -10.16
C ARG A 460 23.13 -17.00 -10.35
N LEU A 461 22.66 -17.20 -11.57
CA LEU A 461 21.25 -17.22 -11.92
C LEU A 461 20.62 -18.57 -11.52
N PRO A 462 19.36 -18.57 -11.07
CA PRO A 462 18.55 -19.78 -11.04
C PRO A 462 18.50 -20.42 -12.43
N ALA A 463 18.41 -21.75 -12.49
CA ALA A 463 18.39 -22.48 -13.77
C ALA A 463 17.21 -22.12 -14.69
N SER A 464 16.17 -21.46 -14.16
CA SER A 464 15.01 -20.98 -14.91
C SER A 464 15.11 -19.53 -15.40
N SER A 465 16.23 -18.85 -15.15
CA SER A 465 16.42 -17.43 -15.43
C SER A 465 17.54 -17.20 -16.44
N PHE A 466 17.33 -16.26 -17.36
CA PHE A 466 18.32 -15.81 -18.32
C PHE A 466 18.23 -14.29 -18.48
N ALA A 467 19.23 -13.69 -19.13
CA ALA A 467 19.21 -12.29 -19.50
C ALA A 467 19.49 -12.11 -20.99
N THR A 468 18.68 -11.31 -21.65
CA THR A 468 18.99 -10.82 -23.00
C THR A 468 19.86 -9.56 -22.88
N ALA A 469 20.81 -9.39 -23.80
CA ALA A 469 21.64 -8.19 -23.82
C ALA A 469 22.17 -7.88 -25.21
N PHE A 470 22.04 -6.63 -25.63
CA PHE A 470 22.78 -6.02 -26.72
C PHE A 470 23.86 -5.10 -26.13
N LEU A 471 25.12 -5.32 -26.52
CA LEU A 471 26.22 -4.43 -26.23
C LEU A 471 26.85 -3.96 -27.53
N GLY A 472 26.86 -2.65 -27.75
CA GLY A 472 27.52 -1.97 -28.85
C GLY A 472 28.63 -1.05 -28.37
N ILE A 473 29.74 -1.00 -29.10
CA ILE A 473 30.86 -0.08 -28.88
C ILE A 473 31.07 0.69 -30.19
N ALA A 474 30.72 1.98 -30.18
CA ALA A 474 30.86 2.88 -31.31
C ALA A 474 32.16 3.68 -31.23
N CYS A 475 32.97 3.60 -32.29
CA CYS A 475 34.21 4.35 -32.45
C CYS A 475 34.40 4.66 -33.94
N ASP A 476 34.84 5.89 -34.26
CA ASP A 476 35.23 6.30 -35.62
C ASP A 476 34.21 5.96 -36.72
N GLY A 477 32.93 6.20 -36.45
CA GLY A 477 31.85 5.95 -37.42
C GLY A 477 31.50 4.48 -37.63
N THR A 478 31.99 3.58 -36.77
CA THR A 478 31.69 2.14 -36.78
C THR A 478 31.13 1.70 -35.44
N LEU A 479 30.04 0.94 -35.45
CA LEU A 479 29.47 0.27 -34.29
C LEU A 479 29.86 -1.22 -34.33
N ARG A 480 30.72 -1.64 -33.41
CA ARG A 480 30.97 -3.07 -33.16
C ARG A 480 30.01 -3.54 -32.09
N PHE A 481 29.29 -4.64 -32.31
CA PHE A 481 28.27 -5.10 -31.37
C PHE A 481 28.26 -6.62 -31.19
N CYS A 482 27.71 -7.04 -30.06
CA CYS A 482 27.26 -8.39 -29.81
C CYS A 482 25.82 -8.35 -29.28
N ASN A 483 24.94 -9.15 -29.88
CA ASN A 483 23.55 -9.28 -29.44
C ASN A 483 23.33 -10.70 -28.89
N ALA A 484 23.31 -10.82 -27.56
CA ALA A 484 23.02 -12.03 -26.80
C ALA A 484 21.50 -12.21 -26.62
N GLY A 485 20.79 -12.40 -27.74
CA GLY A 485 19.36 -12.73 -27.77
C GLY A 485 18.38 -11.62 -27.40
N HIS A 486 18.82 -10.36 -27.35
CA HIS A 486 17.93 -9.20 -27.20
C HIS A 486 17.17 -8.93 -28.51
N PRO A 487 15.91 -8.44 -28.46
CA PRO A 487 15.21 -7.98 -29.65
C PRO A 487 16.09 -7.07 -30.51
N PRO A 488 16.22 -7.31 -31.83
CA PRO A 488 17.21 -6.62 -32.66
C PRO A 488 17.07 -5.10 -32.65
N PRO A 489 18.10 -4.34 -32.19
CA PRO A 489 18.13 -2.91 -32.42
C PRO A 489 18.13 -2.59 -33.92
N ARG A 490 17.64 -1.41 -34.29
CA ARG A 490 17.52 -0.95 -35.68
C ARG A 490 18.43 0.24 -35.93
N ILE A 491 19.25 0.19 -36.97
CA ILE A 491 19.93 1.36 -37.52
C ILE A 491 19.06 1.96 -38.62
N LEU A 492 18.69 3.22 -38.40
CA LEU A 492 17.99 4.08 -39.36
C LEU A 492 19.03 4.92 -40.08
N ARG A 493 19.17 4.70 -41.37
CA ARG A 493 20.12 5.40 -42.22
C ARG A 493 19.60 6.78 -42.61
N ALA A 494 20.53 7.69 -42.92
CA ALA A 494 20.18 8.99 -43.48
C ALA A 494 19.35 8.91 -44.78
N ASP A 495 19.59 7.86 -45.59
CA ASP A 495 18.83 7.61 -46.84
C ASP A 495 17.41 7.07 -46.60
N GLY A 496 17.05 6.76 -45.35
CA GLY A 496 15.74 6.23 -44.95
C GLY A 496 15.65 4.71 -44.93
N SER A 497 16.72 3.98 -45.29
CA SER A 497 16.78 2.53 -45.11
C SER A 497 16.94 2.15 -43.63
N GLN A 498 16.49 0.94 -43.30
CA GLN A 498 16.57 0.38 -41.94
C GLN A 498 17.31 -0.95 -41.98
N GLU A 499 18.17 -1.18 -40.99
CA GLU A 499 18.94 -2.41 -40.83
C GLU A 499 18.80 -2.92 -39.39
N GLU A 500 18.41 -4.19 -39.23
CA GLU A 500 18.29 -4.83 -37.92
C GLU A 500 19.62 -5.47 -37.48
N LEU A 501 20.01 -5.24 -36.23
CA LEU A 501 21.20 -5.79 -35.61
C LEU A 501 20.85 -7.12 -34.91
N ALA A 502 20.74 -8.17 -35.73
CA ALA A 502 20.30 -9.50 -35.31
C ALA A 502 21.18 -10.13 -34.22
N ALA A 503 20.64 -11.15 -33.56
CA ALA A 503 21.35 -11.90 -32.53
C ALA A 503 22.66 -12.52 -33.05
N THR A 504 23.76 -12.31 -32.33
CA THR A 504 25.08 -12.88 -32.60
C THR A 504 25.57 -13.81 -31.48
N GLY A 505 24.72 -14.07 -30.49
CA GLY A 505 24.90 -15.08 -29.48
C GLY A 505 23.61 -15.44 -28.76
N ILE A 506 23.67 -16.46 -27.92
CA ILE A 506 22.54 -16.90 -27.09
C ILE A 506 22.32 -15.96 -25.90
N PRO A 507 21.10 -15.89 -25.34
CA PRO A 507 20.86 -15.21 -24.07
C PRO A 507 21.81 -15.68 -22.97
N LEU A 508 22.19 -14.74 -22.11
CA LEU A 508 23.14 -14.94 -21.03
C LEU A 508 22.51 -15.82 -19.93
N GLY A 509 23.29 -16.74 -19.38
CA GLY A 509 22.87 -17.65 -18.31
C GLY A 509 22.33 -19.00 -18.80
N ILE A 510 22.08 -19.19 -20.10
CA ILE A 510 21.53 -20.44 -20.63
C ILE A 510 22.60 -21.54 -20.72
N GLU A 511 23.75 -21.27 -21.33
CA GLU A 511 24.86 -22.24 -21.45
C GLU A 511 26.18 -21.57 -21.04
N GLU A 512 27.00 -22.22 -20.21
CA GLU A 512 28.27 -21.64 -19.71
C GLU A 512 29.23 -21.20 -20.83
N ASP A 513 29.38 -22.04 -21.85
CA ASP A 513 30.26 -21.83 -23.01
C ASP A 513 29.48 -21.37 -24.27
N GLY A 514 28.37 -20.66 -24.08
CA GLY A 514 27.56 -20.11 -25.16
C GLY A 514 28.38 -19.28 -26.15
N ARG A 515 28.10 -19.42 -27.45
CA ARG A 515 28.83 -18.71 -28.50
C ARG A 515 28.35 -17.27 -28.63
N HIS A 516 29.23 -16.30 -28.38
CA HIS A 516 29.03 -14.87 -28.64
C HIS A 516 30.06 -14.39 -29.67
N THR A 517 29.62 -13.69 -30.71
CA THR A 517 30.52 -13.17 -31.76
C THR A 517 30.26 -11.71 -32.08
N ASP A 518 31.33 -10.96 -32.34
CA ASP A 518 31.25 -9.57 -32.77
C ASP A 518 30.76 -9.45 -34.22
N GLN A 519 29.93 -8.45 -34.48
CA GLN A 519 29.68 -7.92 -35.81
C GLN A 519 29.99 -6.42 -35.84
N SER A 520 30.21 -5.88 -37.02
CA SER A 520 30.49 -4.44 -37.20
C SER A 520 29.64 -3.88 -38.31
N VAL A 521 29.11 -2.70 -38.06
CA VAL A 521 28.23 -1.98 -38.98
C VAL A 521 28.64 -0.51 -38.99
N ARG A 522 28.49 0.15 -40.13
CA ARG A 522 28.67 1.61 -40.21
C ARG A 522 27.69 2.29 -39.26
N PHE A 523 28.14 3.31 -38.52
CA PHE A 523 27.32 4.13 -37.65
C PHE A 523 27.86 5.56 -37.63
N ALA A 524 27.50 6.31 -38.68
CA ALA A 524 28.04 7.64 -38.95
C ALA A 524 27.08 8.75 -38.51
N ALA A 525 27.54 10.00 -38.59
CA ALA A 525 26.68 11.17 -38.39
C ALA A 525 25.43 11.10 -39.27
N GLY A 526 24.27 11.35 -38.68
CA GLY A 526 22.96 11.25 -39.34
C GLY A 526 22.30 9.85 -39.28
N ASP A 527 23.05 8.79 -38.94
CA ASP A 527 22.45 7.50 -38.63
C ASP A 527 21.82 7.54 -37.21
N THR A 528 20.71 6.84 -37.01
CA THR A 528 20.06 6.73 -35.69
C THR A 528 19.94 5.28 -35.30
N LEU A 529 20.50 4.90 -34.15
CA LEU A 529 20.26 3.60 -33.53
C LEU A 529 19.01 3.71 -32.66
N PHE A 530 18.03 2.85 -32.90
CA PHE A 530 16.85 2.67 -32.08
C PHE A 530 16.88 1.27 -31.45
N ALA A 531 16.70 1.18 -30.14
CA ALA A 531 16.56 -0.08 -29.43
C ALA A 531 15.43 0.01 -28.39
N ALA A 532 14.73 -1.09 -28.17
CA ALA A 532 13.69 -1.16 -27.15
C ALA A 532 13.58 -2.56 -26.58
N THR A 533 13.12 -2.66 -25.33
CA THR A 533 12.81 -3.93 -24.68
C THR A 533 11.47 -4.48 -25.17
N ASP A 534 11.23 -5.76 -24.89
CA ASP A 534 10.05 -6.50 -25.34
C ASP A 534 8.74 -5.93 -24.78
N GLY A 535 8.73 -5.32 -23.60
CA GLY A 535 7.54 -4.66 -23.08
C GLY A 535 6.99 -3.54 -23.99
N LEU A 536 7.84 -2.90 -24.81
CA LEU A 536 7.40 -2.00 -25.88
C LEU A 536 6.97 -2.79 -27.12
N LEU A 537 7.82 -3.71 -27.59
CA LEU A 537 7.65 -4.37 -28.88
C LEU A 537 6.45 -5.32 -28.89
N GLU A 538 6.22 -6.01 -27.79
CA GLU A 538 5.11 -6.95 -27.57
C GLU A 538 3.85 -6.27 -27.02
N ALA A 539 3.77 -4.94 -27.00
CA ALA A 539 2.53 -4.23 -26.76
C ALA A 539 1.48 -4.71 -27.78
N ARG A 540 0.33 -5.20 -27.31
CA ARG A 540 -0.64 -5.97 -28.11
C ARG A 540 -1.97 -5.25 -28.27
N HIS A 541 -2.47 -5.24 -29.49
CA HIS A 541 -3.84 -4.88 -29.85
C HIS A 541 -4.37 -5.92 -30.85
N ASP A 542 -5.52 -6.53 -30.58
CA ASP A 542 -6.17 -7.54 -31.45
C ASP A 542 -5.23 -8.65 -31.97
N GLY A 543 -4.31 -9.11 -31.11
CA GLY A 543 -3.37 -10.18 -31.43
C GLY A 543 -2.14 -9.77 -32.25
N GLN A 544 -1.99 -8.48 -32.59
CA GLN A 544 -0.82 -7.95 -33.29
C GLN A 544 0.14 -7.21 -32.35
N PHE A 545 1.44 -7.40 -32.55
CA PHE A 545 2.49 -6.74 -31.79
C PHE A 545 2.79 -5.36 -32.37
N PHE A 546 2.96 -4.38 -31.50
CA PHE A 546 3.30 -3.01 -31.87
C PHE A 546 4.62 -2.93 -32.65
N GLY A 547 5.62 -3.71 -32.22
CA GLY A 547 6.95 -3.79 -32.83
C GLY A 547 6.92 -4.23 -34.29
N ASP A 548 5.97 -5.07 -34.67
CA ASP A 548 5.83 -5.57 -36.05
C ASP A 548 4.88 -4.69 -36.87
N ALA A 549 3.77 -4.26 -36.28
CA ALA A 549 2.68 -3.61 -37.01
C ALA A 549 2.87 -2.09 -37.18
N ARG A 550 3.50 -1.42 -36.22
CA ARG A 550 3.52 0.06 -36.14
C ARG A 550 4.92 0.66 -36.13
N LEU A 551 5.84 0.05 -35.40
CA LEU A 551 7.17 0.61 -35.16
C LEU A 551 7.95 0.93 -36.46
N PRO A 552 8.01 0.05 -37.50
CA PRO A 552 8.82 0.34 -38.69
C PRO A 552 8.38 1.62 -39.41
N SER A 553 7.07 1.85 -39.52
CA SER A 553 6.48 3.03 -40.16
C SER A 553 6.74 4.30 -39.35
N LEU A 554 6.57 4.24 -38.03
CA LEU A 554 6.86 5.37 -37.12
C LEU A 554 8.32 5.81 -37.22
N LEU A 555 9.24 4.85 -37.20
CA LEU A 555 10.67 5.16 -37.30
C LEU A 555 11.01 5.72 -38.68
N ALA A 556 10.44 5.20 -39.77
CA ALA A 556 10.65 5.71 -41.12
C ALA A 556 10.20 7.17 -41.30
N GLU A 557 9.09 7.55 -40.66
CA GLU A 557 8.51 8.89 -40.72
C GLU A 557 9.27 9.89 -39.85
N HIS A 558 9.59 9.52 -38.62
CA HIS A 558 9.99 10.49 -37.60
C HIS A 558 11.47 10.47 -37.22
N ALA A 559 12.19 9.35 -37.42
CA ALA A 559 13.54 9.20 -36.87
C ALA A 559 14.59 10.16 -37.46
N ARG A 560 14.31 10.76 -38.62
CA ARG A 560 15.19 11.77 -39.26
C ARG A 560 14.84 13.20 -38.89
N VAL A 561 13.62 13.45 -38.41
CA VAL A 561 13.10 14.79 -38.17
C VAL A 561 13.14 15.13 -36.69
N LEU A 562 12.84 14.16 -35.83
CA LEU A 562 12.79 14.38 -34.39
C LEU A 562 14.17 14.24 -33.75
N ALA A 563 14.38 14.98 -32.67
CA ALA A 563 15.50 14.73 -31.76
C ALA A 563 15.34 13.33 -31.11
N PRO A 564 16.44 12.65 -30.73
CA PRO A 564 16.37 11.30 -30.15
C PRO A 564 15.41 11.17 -28.96
N GLN A 565 15.40 12.14 -28.03
CA GLN A 565 14.48 12.13 -26.88
C GLN A 565 13.02 12.19 -27.33
N SER A 566 12.68 13.11 -28.23
CA SER A 566 11.31 13.24 -28.76
C SER A 566 10.86 12.02 -29.56
N LEU A 567 11.79 11.33 -30.24
CA LEU A 567 11.49 10.06 -30.91
C LEU A 567 11.17 8.96 -29.90
N ALA A 568 11.97 8.85 -28.82
CA ALA A 568 11.73 7.86 -27.77
C ALA A 568 10.36 8.07 -27.11
N GLU A 569 10.03 9.32 -26.75
CA GLU A 569 8.74 9.71 -26.17
C GLU A 569 7.57 9.46 -27.12
N LEU A 570 7.72 9.79 -28.40
CA LEU A 570 6.68 9.56 -29.40
C LEU A 570 6.36 8.07 -29.55
N VAL A 571 7.39 7.24 -29.70
CA VAL A 571 7.24 5.79 -29.90
C VAL A 571 6.64 5.14 -28.67
N HIS A 572 7.10 5.53 -27.47
CA HIS A 572 6.53 5.09 -26.21
C HIS A 572 5.05 5.45 -26.08
N ALA A 573 4.70 6.72 -26.31
CA ALA A 573 3.31 7.18 -26.24
C ALA A 573 2.40 6.53 -27.30
N ASP A 574 2.93 6.15 -28.47
CA ASP A 574 2.14 5.41 -29.47
C ASP A 574 1.90 3.95 -29.06
N ALA A 575 2.91 3.31 -28.45
CA ALA A 575 2.77 1.97 -27.87
C ALA A 575 1.75 1.95 -26.72
N GLU A 576 1.73 3.00 -25.89
CA GLU A 576 0.70 3.16 -24.85
C GLU A 576 -0.71 3.24 -25.41
N ARG A 577 -0.91 4.05 -26.46
CA ARG A 577 -2.23 4.20 -27.10
C ARG A 577 -2.66 2.92 -27.81
N TRP A 578 -1.71 2.12 -28.27
CA TRP A 578 -1.96 0.83 -28.92
C TRP A 578 -2.44 -0.24 -27.92
N ALA A 579 -1.82 -0.31 -26.73
CA ALA A 579 -2.10 -1.35 -25.76
C ALA A 579 -3.30 -1.05 -24.85
N ASN A 580 -4.22 -2.02 -24.68
CA ASN A 580 -5.32 -1.90 -23.70
C ASN A 580 -4.85 -2.08 -22.24
N LYS A 581 -3.72 -2.78 -22.03
CA LYS A 581 -3.08 -3.00 -20.73
C LYS A 581 -1.61 -3.36 -20.93
N ARG A 582 -0.71 -2.83 -20.09
CA ARG A 582 0.71 -3.21 -20.12
C ARG A 582 0.98 -4.50 -19.37
N HIS A 583 1.94 -5.25 -19.89
CA HIS A 583 2.34 -6.55 -19.34
C HIS A 583 3.76 -6.54 -18.77
N ASP A 584 4.67 -5.69 -19.27
CA ASP A 584 6.07 -5.62 -18.84
C ASP A 584 6.68 -4.21 -18.87
N ASP A 585 7.85 -4.11 -18.27
CA ASP A 585 8.67 -2.89 -18.23
C ASP A 585 9.00 -2.39 -19.64
N VAL A 586 9.13 -1.07 -19.78
CA VAL A 586 9.45 -0.46 -21.07
C VAL A 586 10.73 0.36 -20.95
N ALA A 587 11.73 -0.01 -21.75
CA ALA A 587 12.90 0.81 -22.03
C ALA A 587 12.98 1.10 -23.53
N VAL A 588 13.14 2.37 -23.88
CA VAL A 588 13.37 2.84 -25.25
C VAL A 588 14.65 3.66 -25.25
N LEU A 589 15.61 3.25 -26.09
CA LEU A 589 16.90 3.90 -26.23
C LEU A 589 17.11 4.34 -27.68
N VAL A 590 17.39 5.63 -27.86
CA VAL A 590 17.69 6.23 -29.16
C VAL A 590 19.05 6.90 -29.08
N VAL A 591 19.97 6.53 -29.98
CA VAL A 591 21.33 7.09 -30.01
C VAL A 591 21.61 7.59 -31.43
N ARG A 592 22.02 8.86 -31.55
CA ARG A 592 22.41 9.47 -32.82
C ARG A 592 23.81 10.07 -32.68
N PRO A 593 24.79 9.68 -33.51
CA PRO A 593 26.07 10.39 -33.57
C PRO A 593 25.80 11.81 -34.05
N SER A 594 26.11 12.78 -33.20
CA SER A 594 25.95 14.20 -33.50
C SER A 594 27.35 14.75 -33.75
N PRO A 595 27.70 15.17 -34.98
CA PRO A 595 29.00 15.75 -35.19
C PRO A 595 29.07 17.04 -34.36
N ALA A 596 30.06 17.16 -33.46
CA ALA A 596 30.49 18.48 -33.03
C ALA A 596 30.83 19.26 -34.30
N LEU A 597 30.09 20.32 -34.59
CA LEU A 597 30.15 20.94 -35.90
C LEU A 597 31.37 21.85 -35.95
N LEU A 598 32.36 21.45 -36.72
CA LEU A 598 33.55 22.24 -36.94
C LEU A 598 33.31 23.18 -38.13
N ARG A 599 33.26 24.49 -37.86
CA ARG A 599 33.06 25.54 -38.87
C ARG A 599 34.36 26.31 -39.08
N ARG A 600 34.69 26.61 -40.35
CA ARG A 600 35.72 27.60 -40.66
C ARG A 600 35.14 28.99 -40.47
N GLU A 601 35.78 29.79 -39.63
CA GLU A 601 35.36 31.16 -39.33
C GLU A 601 36.51 32.14 -39.48
N SER A 602 36.20 33.44 -39.42
CA SER A 602 37.23 34.46 -39.19
C SER A 602 37.60 34.45 -37.70
N ALA A 603 38.89 34.65 -37.39
CA ALA A 603 39.36 34.78 -36.01
C ALA A 603 38.75 36.00 -35.27
N GLY A 604 38.12 36.93 -36.00
CA GLY A 604 37.34 38.05 -35.44
C GLY A 604 35.82 37.81 -35.37
N SER A 605 35.34 36.59 -35.62
CA SER A 605 33.91 36.28 -35.48
C SER A 605 33.47 36.42 -34.01
N PRO A 606 32.18 36.68 -33.74
CA PRO A 606 31.67 36.77 -32.36
C PRO A 606 32.00 35.52 -31.52
N ALA A 607 31.87 34.34 -32.12
CA ALA A 607 32.19 33.06 -31.48
C ALA A 607 33.69 32.91 -31.18
N ALA A 608 34.56 33.23 -32.15
CA ALA A 608 36.00 33.19 -31.97
C ALA A 608 36.49 34.16 -30.89
N ARG A 609 35.90 35.36 -30.81
CA ARG A 609 36.22 36.37 -29.79
C ARG A 609 35.81 35.94 -28.38
N ALA A 610 34.58 35.44 -28.22
CA ALA A 610 34.11 34.94 -26.93
C ALA A 610 35.02 33.82 -26.38
N LEU A 611 35.37 32.85 -27.23
CA LEU A 611 36.30 31.77 -26.86
C LEU A 611 37.71 32.28 -26.55
N PHE A 612 38.18 33.30 -27.28
CA PHE A 612 39.49 33.88 -27.03
C PHE A 612 39.53 34.69 -25.71
N GLU A 613 38.46 35.38 -25.37
CA GLU A 613 38.32 36.08 -24.08
C GLU A 613 38.41 35.09 -22.91
N GLU A 614 37.65 33.98 -22.96
CA GLU A 614 37.72 32.91 -21.95
C GLU A 614 39.11 32.26 -21.90
N TYR A 615 39.76 32.09 -23.06
CA TYR A 615 41.13 31.59 -23.11
C TYR A 615 42.12 32.54 -22.41
N LEU A 616 41.99 33.85 -22.64
CA LEU A 616 42.83 34.86 -21.99
C LEU A 616 42.61 34.89 -20.47
N GLU A 617 41.38 34.71 -20.00
CA GLU A 617 41.07 34.61 -18.58
C GLU A 617 41.79 33.41 -17.95
N LEU A 618 41.69 32.21 -18.56
CA LEU A 618 42.40 31.03 -18.09
C LEU A 618 43.92 31.25 -18.06
N VAL A 619 44.48 31.87 -19.10
CA VAL A 619 45.93 32.10 -19.16
C VAL A 619 46.37 33.07 -18.07
N ARG A 620 45.63 34.15 -17.81
CA ARG A 620 45.90 35.09 -16.71
C ARG A 620 45.71 34.47 -15.33
N GLU A 621 44.77 33.56 -15.18
CA GLU A 621 44.60 32.79 -13.94
C GLU A 621 45.86 31.98 -13.62
N ARG A 622 46.48 31.37 -14.64
CA ARG A 622 47.61 30.44 -14.46
C ARG A 622 48.99 31.10 -14.48
N LEU A 623 49.17 32.13 -15.29
CA LEU A 623 50.44 32.86 -15.45
C LEU A 623 50.47 34.18 -14.66
N GLY A 624 49.35 34.55 -14.03
CA GLY A 624 49.22 35.75 -13.20
C GLY A 624 48.66 36.97 -13.96
N PRO A 625 48.15 37.98 -13.22
CA PRO A 625 47.43 39.12 -13.78
C PRO A 625 48.30 40.08 -14.60
N ALA A 626 49.64 40.00 -14.46
CA ALA A 626 50.59 40.81 -15.21
C ALA A 626 50.82 40.30 -16.66
N PHE A 627 50.30 39.12 -17.00
CA PHE A 627 50.47 38.53 -18.33
C PHE A 627 49.76 39.38 -19.41
N ALA A 628 50.54 39.80 -20.41
CA ALA A 628 50.06 40.55 -21.56
C ALA A 628 50.09 39.69 -22.83
N PRO A 629 48.96 39.54 -23.56
CA PRO A 629 48.96 38.79 -24.82
C PRO A 629 49.81 39.52 -25.88
N THR A 630 50.68 38.77 -26.57
CA THR A 630 51.52 39.30 -27.65
C THR A 630 51.26 38.56 -28.96
N GLU A 631 51.68 39.17 -30.08
CA GLU A 631 51.61 38.56 -31.41
C GLU A 631 52.35 37.21 -31.46
N ALA A 632 53.51 37.11 -30.79
CA ALA A 632 54.29 35.88 -30.77
C ALA A 632 53.57 34.72 -30.06
N ILE A 633 52.77 35.01 -29.03
CA ILE A 633 52.11 34.00 -28.21
C ILE A 633 50.78 33.57 -28.83
N PHE A 634 49.93 34.51 -29.24
CA PHE A 634 48.58 34.21 -29.73
C PHE A 634 48.33 34.49 -31.20
N ALA A 635 49.21 35.22 -31.88
CA ALA A 635 48.95 35.86 -33.17
C ALA A 635 47.74 36.82 -33.15
N SER A 636 47.70 37.81 -34.02
CA SER A 636 46.55 38.71 -34.18
C SER A 636 45.41 38.03 -34.94
N GLU A 637 44.20 38.58 -34.88
CA GLU A 637 43.07 38.09 -35.69
C GLU A 637 43.44 38.04 -37.19
N ARG A 638 44.16 39.05 -37.68
CA ARG A 638 44.56 39.19 -39.09
C ARG A 638 45.54 38.10 -39.55
N SER A 639 46.30 37.54 -38.63
CA SER A 639 47.28 36.48 -38.92
C SER A 639 46.63 35.17 -39.37
N PHE A 640 45.30 35.04 -39.24
CA PHE A 640 44.52 33.90 -39.72
C PHE A 640 43.76 34.17 -41.02
N ASP A 641 43.87 35.38 -41.57
CA ASP A 641 43.23 35.78 -42.83
C ASP A 641 44.19 35.68 -44.05
N GLU A 642 45.47 35.37 -43.80
CA GLU A 642 46.50 35.25 -44.85
C GLU A 642 46.29 33.99 -45.74
N PRO A 643 46.78 34.00 -47.00
CA PRO A 643 46.73 32.82 -47.85
C PRO A 643 47.44 31.62 -47.21
N GLY A 644 46.72 30.51 -47.07
CA GLY A 644 47.21 29.30 -46.38
C GLY A 644 46.98 29.29 -44.87
N ALA A 645 46.36 30.32 -44.30
CA ALA A 645 45.88 30.34 -42.93
C ALA A 645 44.41 29.90 -42.82
N ALA A 646 44.00 29.41 -41.65
CA ALA A 646 42.61 29.08 -41.34
C ALA A 646 42.32 29.22 -39.85
N PHE A 647 41.07 29.50 -39.51
CA PHE A 647 40.58 29.48 -38.14
C PHE A 647 39.33 28.62 -38.06
N LEU A 648 39.30 27.70 -37.10
CA LEU A 648 38.24 26.71 -36.92
C LEU A 648 37.58 26.92 -35.55
N VAL A 649 36.26 26.81 -35.52
CA VAL A 649 35.44 26.87 -34.30
C VAL A 649 34.63 25.59 -34.21
N VAL A 650 34.65 24.96 -33.03
CA VAL A 650 33.85 23.79 -32.69
C VAL A 650 32.57 24.25 -32.04
N TYR A 651 31.44 23.80 -32.59
CA TYR A 651 30.12 24.01 -32.02
C TYR A 651 29.57 22.71 -31.42
N ALA A 652 29.06 22.79 -30.19
CA ALA A 652 28.22 21.77 -29.58
C ALA A 652 26.88 22.42 -29.20
N ASP A 653 25.76 21.82 -29.61
CA ASP A 653 24.41 22.38 -29.42
C ASP A 653 24.28 23.86 -29.88
N GLU A 654 24.85 24.17 -31.06
CA GLU A 654 24.96 25.52 -31.63
C GLU A 654 25.71 26.55 -30.75
N ARG A 655 26.38 26.12 -29.67
CA ARG A 655 27.25 26.97 -28.85
C ARG A 655 28.72 26.76 -29.20
N PRO A 656 29.52 27.83 -29.32
CA PRO A 656 30.96 27.68 -29.54
C PRO A 656 31.63 27.14 -28.28
N VAL A 657 32.31 25.99 -28.39
CA VAL A 657 32.92 25.27 -27.26
C VAL A 657 34.44 25.06 -27.40
N GLY A 658 35.00 25.38 -28.56
CA GLY A 658 36.45 25.36 -28.77
C GLY A 658 36.86 26.04 -30.06
N CYS A 659 38.12 26.46 -30.15
CA CYS A 659 38.67 27.09 -31.34
C CYS A 659 40.16 26.80 -31.49
N GLY A 660 40.66 26.97 -32.72
CA GLY A 660 42.06 26.81 -33.06
C GLY A 660 42.33 27.38 -34.45
N GLY A 661 43.51 27.97 -34.61
CA GLY A 661 43.92 28.56 -35.87
C GLY A 661 45.25 28.00 -36.35
N MET A 662 45.44 28.03 -37.66
CA MET A 662 46.71 27.74 -38.31
C MET A 662 47.15 28.90 -39.20
N ARG A 663 48.46 29.12 -39.29
CA ARG A 663 49.06 30.11 -40.20
C ARG A 663 50.39 29.60 -40.78
N PRO A 664 50.76 29.97 -42.01
CA PRO A 664 52.07 29.62 -42.56
C PRO A 664 53.21 30.26 -41.76
N LEU A 665 54.24 29.47 -41.43
CA LEU A 665 55.52 29.92 -40.87
C LEU A 665 56.64 29.92 -41.93
N GLY A 666 56.47 29.13 -42.99
CA GLY A 666 57.40 29.02 -44.11
C GLY A 666 56.87 28.08 -45.20
N PRO A 667 57.66 27.77 -46.25
CA PRO A 667 57.18 27.04 -47.43
C PRO A 667 56.64 25.62 -47.19
N ARG A 668 56.99 25.02 -46.04
CA ARG A 668 56.58 23.66 -45.65
C ARG A 668 56.23 23.53 -44.16
N VAL A 669 56.11 24.65 -43.46
CA VAL A 669 55.90 24.68 -42.01
C VAL A 669 54.70 25.54 -41.70
N VAL A 670 53.75 24.98 -40.97
CA VAL A 670 52.56 25.67 -40.48
C VAL A 670 52.63 25.76 -38.97
N GLU A 671 52.20 26.90 -38.43
CA GLU A 671 52.02 27.08 -37.00
C GLU A 671 50.55 26.88 -36.62
N ILE A 672 50.30 26.14 -35.54
CA ILE A 672 48.99 26.10 -34.87
C ILE A 672 49.02 27.03 -33.65
N LYS A 673 48.00 27.88 -33.54
CA LYS A 673 47.84 28.92 -32.51
C LYS A 673 46.39 28.95 -32.00
N ARG A 674 46.20 29.61 -30.85
CA ARG A 674 44.88 29.84 -30.22
C ARG A 674 44.03 28.57 -30.01
N MET A 675 44.68 27.44 -29.76
CA MET A 675 43.99 26.20 -29.40
C MET A 675 43.39 26.34 -28.01
N PHE A 676 42.06 26.29 -27.94
CA PHE A 676 41.31 26.40 -26.70
C PHE A 676 40.03 25.56 -26.74
N VAL A 677 39.67 24.99 -25.59
CA VAL A 677 38.39 24.31 -25.35
C VAL A 677 37.90 24.75 -23.97
N THR A 678 36.64 25.17 -23.90
CA THR A 678 36.00 25.66 -22.67
C THR A 678 36.07 24.62 -21.56
N ALA A 679 36.04 25.04 -20.30
CA ALA A 679 36.18 24.12 -19.17
C ALA A 679 35.13 23.00 -19.18
N GLU A 680 33.88 23.34 -19.52
CA GLU A 680 32.74 22.43 -19.61
C GLU A 680 32.88 21.41 -20.76
N ALA A 681 33.56 21.80 -21.85
CA ALA A 681 33.73 20.96 -23.04
C ALA A 681 35.05 20.16 -23.05
N ARG A 682 35.91 20.28 -22.03
CA ARG A 682 37.15 19.50 -21.93
C ARG A 682 36.89 18.02 -21.66
N ARG A 683 37.84 17.18 -22.08
CA ARG A 683 37.81 15.69 -21.97
C ARG A 683 36.80 14.99 -22.88
N HIS A 684 36.21 15.73 -23.80
CA HIS A 684 35.23 15.21 -24.75
C HIS A 684 35.77 15.05 -26.19
N GLY A 685 37.09 14.97 -26.35
CA GLY A 685 37.73 14.77 -27.66
C GLY A 685 37.80 16.00 -28.58
N HIS A 686 37.07 17.09 -28.29
CA HIS A 686 37.05 18.30 -29.13
C HIS A 686 38.44 18.85 -29.47
N GLY A 687 39.33 18.95 -28.48
CA GLY A 687 40.68 19.47 -28.71
C GLY A 687 41.51 18.56 -29.64
N ARG A 688 41.31 17.25 -29.58
CA ARG A 688 41.98 16.28 -30.44
C ARG A 688 41.43 16.32 -31.87
N HIS A 689 40.10 16.41 -32.01
CA HIS A 689 39.45 16.53 -33.30
C HIS A 689 39.85 17.84 -34.02
N LEU A 690 39.80 18.97 -33.30
CA LEU A 690 40.20 20.27 -33.80
C LEU A 690 41.68 20.28 -34.24
N LEU A 691 42.58 19.69 -33.45
CA LEU A 691 43.99 19.57 -33.80
C LEU A 691 44.20 18.74 -35.07
N ALA A 692 43.52 17.60 -35.19
CA ALA A 692 43.61 16.74 -36.37
C ALA A 692 43.11 17.43 -37.65
N GLU A 693 42.03 18.21 -37.57
CA GLU A 693 41.51 18.98 -38.71
C GLU A 693 42.48 20.10 -39.14
N LEU A 694 43.10 20.80 -38.19
CA LEU A 694 44.13 21.80 -38.51
C LEU A 694 45.36 21.16 -39.16
N GLU A 695 45.79 19.98 -38.69
CA GLU A 695 46.86 19.19 -39.30
C GLU A 695 46.51 18.76 -40.73
N ALA A 696 45.29 18.29 -40.96
CA ALA A 696 44.81 17.90 -42.28
C ALA A 696 44.77 19.08 -43.26
N LEU A 697 44.30 20.24 -42.80
CA LEU A 697 44.32 21.48 -43.60
C LEU A 697 45.75 21.93 -43.92
N ALA A 698 46.68 21.81 -42.97
CA ALA A 698 48.08 22.13 -43.18
C ALA A 698 48.72 21.19 -44.23
N ALA A 699 48.46 19.89 -44.13
CA ALA A 699 48.94 18.89 -45.09
C ALA A 699 48.38 19.15 -46.50
N ALA A 700 47.08 19.43 -46.60
CA ALA A 700 46.42 19.80 -47.87
C ALA A 700 47.01 21.09 -48.47
N GLY A 701 47.46 22.02 -47.62
CA GLY A 701 48.19 23.23 -48.00
C GLY A 701 49.66 23.01 -48.38
N GLY A 702 50.16 21.77 -48.36
CA GLY A 702 51.54 21.42 -48.75
C GLY A 702 52.56 21.51 -47.61
N ALA A 703 52.13 21.66 -46.36
CA ALA A 703 53.02 21.59 -45.21
C ALA A 703 53.55 20.17 -44.99
N ARG A 704 54.78 20.05 -44.49
CA ARG A 704 55.38 18.78 -44.03
C ARG A 704 55.57 18.71 -42.52
N HIS A 705 55.57 19.87 -41.87
CA HIS A 705 55.77 19.98 -40.43
C HIS A 705 54.74 20.96 -39.85
N VAL A 706 54.23 20.62 -38.66
CA VAL A 706 53.42 21.54 -37.85
C VAL A 706 54.19 21.90 -36.59
N ARG A 707 54.19 23.18 -36.26
CA ARG A 707 54.75 23.72 -35.01
C ARG A 707 53.66 24.35 -34.16
N LEU A 708 53.86 24.29 -32.85
CA LEU A 708 53.03 25.02 -31.89
C LEU A 708 53.86 25.41 -30.67
N LEU A 709 53.46 26.51 -30.03
CA LEU A 709 54.06 27.01 -28.79
C LEU A 709 53.10 26.73 -27.64
N THR A 710 53.60 26.14 -26.56
CA THR A 710 52.83 25.93 -25.33
C THR A 710 53.69 26.17 -24.10
N THR A 711 53.05 26.37 -22.95
CA THR A 711 53.72 26.66 -21.67
C THR A 711 53.47 25.54 -20.67
N GLU A 712 54.37 25.34 -19.71
CA GLU A 712 54.20 24.34 -18.65
C GLU A 712 52.96 24.58 -17.79
N ALA A 713 52.50 25.83 -17.69
CA ALA A 713 51.27 26.17 -16.98
C ALA A 713 50.00 25.61 -17.65
N LEU A 714 50.05 25.27 -18.95
CA LEU A 714 48.95 24.67 -19.70
C LEU A 714 49.11 23.13 -19.80
N ALA A 715 49.10 22.47 -18.65
CA ALA A 715 49.35 21.03 -18.54
C ALA A 715 48.43 20.15 -19.42
N GLU A 716 47.17 20.54 -19.60
CA GLU A 716 46.20 19.85 -20.46
C GLU A 716 46.60 19.91 -21.93
N ALA A 717 47.04 21.08 -22.41
CA ALA A 717 47.50 21.26 -23.77
C ALA A 717 48.76 20.41 -24.04
N ARG A 718 49.73 20.41 -23.11
CA ARG A 718 50.93 19.56 -23.23
C ARG A 718 50.59 18.08 -23.33
N ARG A 719 49.67 17.58 -22.51
CA ARG A 719 49.22 16.17 -22.56
C ARG A 719 48.56 15.85 -23.91
N LEU A 720 47.70 16.75 -24.41
CA LEU A 720 47.07 16.59 -25.71
C LEU A 720 48.12 16.46 -26.82
N TYR A 721 49.03 17.42 -26.92
CA TYR A 721 50.05 17.43 -27.99
C TYR A 721 51.00 16.24 -27.92
N ALA A 722 51.45 15.86 -26.71
CA ALA A 722 52.27 14.66 -26.54
C ALA A 722 51.54 13.39 -27.02
N SER A 723 50.24 13.25 -26.68
CA SER A 723 49.42 12.11 -27.11
C SER A 723 49.12 12.11 -28.62
N ALA A 724 49.24 13.27 -29.27
CA ALA A 724 49.07 13.45 -30.72
C ALA A 724 50.39 13.29 -31.51
N GLY A 725 51.51 13.00 -30.83
CA GLY A 725 52.80 12.70 -31.45
C GLY A 725 53.75 13.89 -31.59
N TYR A 726 53.44 15.05 -30.99
CA TYR A 726 54.34 16.20 -31.02
C TYR A 726 55.56 15.98 -30.13
N ARG A 727 56.72 16.44 -30.60
CA ARG A 727 57.99 16.37 -29.89
C ARG A 727 58.49 17.76 -29.59
N GLU A 728 59.12 17.93 -28.43
CA GLU A 728 59.73 19.19 -28.05
C GLU A 728 61.02 19.42 -28.85
N ILE A 729 61.12 20.59 -29.49
CA ILE A 729 62.29 20.97 -30.30
C ILE A 729 63.11 22.10 -29.66
N GLU A 730 62.46 22.98 -28.90
CA GLU A 730 63.10 24.13 -28.26
C GLU A 730 62.31 24.53 -27.01
N ALA A 731 62.99 24.96 -25.95
CA ALA A 731 62.34 25.45 -24.74
C ALA A 731 63.08 26.66 -24.15
N HIS A 732 62.33 27.62 -23.63
CA HIS A 732 62.83 28.84 -23.02
C HIS A 732 62.12 29.10 -21.70
N VAL A 733 62.76 29.87 -20.81
CA VAL A 733 62.13 30.34 -19.58
C VAL A 733 61.82 31.82 -19.74
N VAL A 734 60.53 32.17 -19.71
CA VAL A 734 60.02 33.54 -19.83
C VAL A 734 59.16 33.83 -18.60
N ASP A 735 59.46 34.92 -17.89
CA ASP A 735 58.74 35.35 -16.68
C ASP A 735 58.51 34.25 -15.62
N GLY A 736 59.49 33.35 -15.47
CA GLY A 736 59.45 32.26 -14.49
C GLY A 736 58.71 30.99 -14.94
N HIS A 737 58.23 30.96 -16.18
CA HIS A 737 57.53 29.82 -16.77
C HIS A 737 58.31 29.23 -17.94
N ARG A 738 58.29 27.90 -18.06
CA ARG A 738 58.90 27.17 -19.17
C ARG A 738 57.96 27.08 -20.37
N ASP A 739 58.30 27.81 -21.42
CA ASP A 739 57.65 27.75 -22.73
C ASP A 739 58.41 26.78 -23.64
N ALA A 740 57.68 26.01 -24.44
CA ALA A 740 58.22 24.96 -25.28
C ALA A 740 57.60 25.00 -26.68
N TRP A 741 58.45 25.04 -27.70
CA TRP A 741 58.09 24.78 -29.08
C TRP A 741 58.03 23.28 -29.32
N LEU A 742 56.88 22.84 -29.83
CA LEU A 742 56.63 21.46 -30.20
C LEU A 742 56.48 21.35 -31.72
N GLU A 743 56.99 20.26 -32.29
CA GLU A 743 56.92 19.95 -33.73
C GLU A 743 56.42 18.53 -33.98
N LYS A 744 55.69 18.35 -35.08
CA LYS A 744 55.22 17.06 -35.58
C LYS A 744 55.40 17.01 -37.10
N ASP A 745 55.90 15.88 -37.60
CA ASP A 745 55.88 15.56 -39.03
C ASP A 745 54.46 15.13 -39.43
N LEU A 746 53.93 15.72 -40.50
CA LEU A 746 52.59 15.44 -41.03
C LEU A 746 52.53 14.20 -41.91
#